data_AF-A0A3P9N7D4-F1
#
_entry.id   AF-A0A3P9N7D4-F1
#
_cell.length_a   1.000
_cell.length_b   1.000
_cell.length_c   1.000
_cell.angle_alpha   90.00
_cell.angle_beta   90.00
_cell.angle_gamma   90.00
#
_symmetry.space_group_name_H-M   'P 1'
#
loop_
_entity.id
_entity.type
_entity.pdbx_description
1 polymer ?
#
loop_
_entity_poly.entity_id
_entity_poly.type
_entity_poly.pdbx_seq_one_letter_code
_entity_poly.pdbx_strand_id
1 'polypeptide(L)'
;MDPSDKKFATLRQRLQSRIKEADSICHGRNGSVLPILVRKVFIQVLNQRGIPLVQCPAEADWEIACLARQWNCPVLTNDSDFYIFDLPAGYLPLHFFQWTNLNGKASQRYIPSRCYTTNNLCRCFGGMNRELLPLCAVLTGNDYGAPKETETLLALVDVSALGRGGGRGRGKAPASRVEGILIWLSSFPNVTEALKEVSRLMDGAAGAGRRGQGGGLSSKLLAAMQEYNIKAQSPLAPWFSKGTLAPKGKTSGLAQLPECLSLAAARGQLSPLALDAFVMQRVLLIPQVENSKLASSHCSSRPIRQAVYGILLQKAENTASPASGALLAKAGQVQMQGRGRGGGGRGLQGPEHVFNAAPVQTQSHGSGSPIFVEEYDRLDLKLSKNQVESVILWNHIHLDGLSQAPAAVRLGVLFEVLGVTQSALAPVPLNLQLAVAVTGFWLREATPAPSQPLLQALVIGMIYGELTSNNQPGAPRTVPVAPQLNWAAERGFLSALDRQRVRSGERRGVDVGAAHCLSQWQSCLWSALCLNQLLLVPLPEPNVSLLFSGTLVHGLFRYLKGGWPVESLLPGGSLSGQLCFCLLDAVKDCSLKTNPSSFGSGKKKRGRGRGRRGRGRRGGRGRSQGGGRGSEEINNRFALLMSEEEEEED
;
A
#
# COMPACT_ATOMS: atom_id res chain seq x y z
N MET A 1 4.75 -0.99 -6.85
CA MET A 1 4.71 -2.14 -7.77
C MET A 1 5.86 -2.04 -8.75
N ASP A 2 6.43 -3.17 -9.17
CA ASP A 2 7.48 -3.19 -10.19
C ASP A 2 6.88 -2.99 -11.60
N PRO A 3 7.39 -2.04 -12.41
CA PRO A 3 6.95 -1.85 -13.79
C PRO A 3 7.13 -3.03 -14.75
N SER A 4 7.94 -4.03 -14.39
CA SER A 4 8.13 -5.22 -15.22
C SER A 4 6.89 -6.14 -15.29
N ASP A 5 5.90 -5.92 -14.42
CA ASP A 5 4.71 -6.76 -14.24
C ASP A 5 4.99 -8.25 -13.88
N LYS A 6 6.26 -8.65 -13.66
CA LYS A 6 6.65 -10.03 -13.29
C LYS A 6 5.90 -10.54 -12.06
N LYS A 7 5.88 -9.78 -10.97
CA LYS A 7 5.21 -10.15 -9.70
C LYS A 7 3.72 -9.82 -9.65
N PHE A 8 3.15 -9.24 -10.71
CA PHE A 8 1.79 -8.72 -10.65
C PHE A 8 0.73 -9.83 -10.42
N ALA A 9 0.93 -11.01 -11.02
CA ALA A 9 0.05 -12.16 -10.76
C ALA A 9 0.07 -12.59 -9.29
N THR A 10 1.27 -12.72 -8.71
CA THR A 10 1.48 -13.06 -7.29
C THR A 10 0.84 -12.02 -6.37
N LEU A 11 1.00 -10.72 -6.68
CA LEU A 11 0.38 -9.64 -5.91
C LEU A 11 -1.15 -9.74 -5.90
N ARG A 12 -1.78 -10.07 -7.03
CA ARG A 12 -3.24 -10.27 -7.10
C ARG A 12 -3.69 -11.48 -6.28
N GLN A 13 -2.93 -12.59 -6.31
CA GLN A 13 -3.23 -13.78 -5.51
C GLN A 13 -3.11 -13.48 -4.01
N ARG A 14 -2.01 -12.84 -3.58
CA ARG A 14 -1.82 -12.40 -2.19
C ARG A 14 -2.93 -11.45 -1.74
N LEU A 15 -3.31 -10.51 -2.59
CA LEU A 15 -4.40 -9.59 -2.31
C LEU A 15 -5.75 -10.30 -2.17
N GLN A 16 -6.03 -11.28 -3.03
CA GLN A 16 -7.21 -12.13 -2.95
C GLN A 16 -7.22 -13.00 -1.67
N SER A 17 -6.06 -13.50 -1.22
CA SER A 17 -5.95 -14.22 0.05
C SER A 17 -6.27 -13.30 1.23
N ARG A 18 -5.66 -12.11 1.27
CA ARG A 18 -5.90 -11.09 2.32
C ARG A 18 -7.35 -10.65 2.41
N ILE A 19 -8.09 -10.57 1.30
CA ILE A 19 -9.53 -10.28 1.31
C ILE A 19 -10.29 -11.36 2.10
N LYS A 20 -9.98 -12.64 1.87
CA LYS A 20 -10.62 -13.76 2.58
C LYS A 20 -10.22 -13.80 4.05
N GLU A 21 -8.96 -13.54 4.33
CA GLU A 21 -8.43 -13.50 5.70
C GLU A 21 -9.05 -12.37 6.51
N ALA A 22 -9.16 -11.16 5.94
CA ALA A 22 -9.80 -10.03 6.58
C ALA A 22 -11.27 -10.31 6.94
N ASP A 23 -12.01 -11.00 6.05
CA ASP A 23 -13.37 -11.46 6.33
C ASP A 23 -13.41 -12.52 7.43
N SER A 24 -12.46 -13.46 7.44
CA SER A 24 -12.31 -14.47 8.49
C SER A 24 -12.14 -13.82 9.87
N ILE A 25 -11.23 -12.83 9.97
CA ILE A 25 -10.99 -12.06 11.20
C ILE A 25 -12.24 -11.27 11.61
N CYS A 26 -12.94 -10.67 10.65
CA CYS A 26 -14.18 -9.94 10.91
C CYS A 26 -15.27 -10.82 11.58
N HIS A 27 -15.25 -12.13 11.31
CA HIS A 27 -16.16 -13.11 11.92
C HIS A 27 -15.60 -13.76 13.19
N GLY A 28 -14.51 -13.23 13.76
CA GLY A 28 -13.92 -13.69 15.01
C GLY A 28 -13.09 -14.97 14.90
N ARG A 29 -12.65 -15.33 13.70
CA ARG A 29 -11.69 -16.42 13.46
C ARG A 29 -10.26 -15.89 13.53
N ASN A 30 -9.29 -16.80 13.57
CA ASN A 30 -7.87 -16.48 13.56
C ASN A 30 -7.44 -16.02 12.16
N GLY A 31 -6.44 -15.13 12.12
CA GLY A 31 -5.83 -14.57 10.93
C GLY A 31 -4.97 -13.35 11.28
N SER A 32 -4.17 -12.88 10.33
CA SER A 32 -3.22 -11.78 10.46
C SER A 32 -3.28 -10.84 9.25
N VAL A 33 -4.14 -9.83 9.31
CA VAL A 33 -4.17 -8.73 8.34
C VAL A 33 -3.50 -7.49 8.91
N LEU A 34 -2.49 -6.99 8.20
CA LEU A 34 -1.80 -5.76 8.55
C LEU A 34 -2.71 -4.53 8.43
N PRO A 35 -2.77 -3.63 9.44
CA PRO A 35 -3.53 -2.39 9.34
C PRO A 35 -3.04 -1.50 8.18
N ILE A 36 -3.96 -0.82 7.49
CA ILE A 36 -3.65 0.03 6.33
C ILE A 36 -2.61 1.13 6.61
N LEU A 37 -2.53 1.61 7.86
CA LEU A 37 -1.60 2.65 8.28
C LEU A 37 -0.26 2.13 8.83
N VAL A 38 -0.03 0.81 8.86
CA VAL A 38 1.16 0.21 9.50
C VAL A 38 2.47 0.75 8.92
N ARG A 39 2.53 0.90 7.59
CA ARG A 39 3.71 1.45 6.90
C ARG A 39 4.03 2.86 7.39
N LYS A 40 3.01 3.69 7.61
CA LYS A 40 3.21 5.06 8.09
C LYS A 40 3.75 5.08 9.51
N VAL A 41 3.20 4.25 10.38
CA VAL A 41 3.68 4.08 11.75
C VAL A 41 5.13 3.61 11.75
N PHE A 42 5.47 2.61 10.95
CA PHE A 42 6.83 2.08 10.84
C PHE A 42 7.84 3.17 10.46
N ILE A 43 7.55 3.95 9.41
CA ILE A 43 8.41 5.04 8.96
C ILE A 43 8.52 6.16 10.01
N GLN A 44 7.43 6.51 10.69
CA GLN A 44 7.46 7.49 11.79
C GLN A 44 8.37 7.03 12.93
N VAL A 45 8.31 5.75 13.31
CA VAL A 45 9.17 5.18 14.36
C VAL A 45 10.64 5.17 13.94
N LEU A 46 10.97 4.77 12.71
CA LEU A 46 12.35 4.81 12.21
C LEU A 46 12.92 6.22 12.26
N ASN A 47 12.16 7.21 11.78
CA ASN A 47 12.57 8.61 11.79
C ASN A 47 12.75 9.16 13.23
N GLN A 48 11.84 8.84 14.15
CA GLN A 48 11.96 9.22 15.56
C GLN A 48 13.19 8.61 16.25
N ARG A 49 13.63 7.44 15.79
CA ARG A 49 14.81 6.74 16.31
C ARG A 49 16.10 7.12 15.58
N GLY A 50 16.05 8.00 14.57
CA GLY A 50 17.20 8.37 13.74
C GLY A 50 17.75 7.21 12.92
N ILE A 51 16.94 6.19 12.63
CA ILE A 51 17.35 5.02 11.83
C ILE A 51 17.20 5.39 10.35
N PRO A 52 18.28 5.36 9.56
CA PRO A 52 18.22 5.71 8.15
C PRO A 52 17.42 4.66 7.37
N LEU A 53 16.65 5.14 6.39
CA LEU A 53 15.82 4.29 5.54
C LEU A 53 15.92 4.74 4.08
N VAL A 54 15.67 3.80 3.17
CA VAL A 54 15.52 4.08 1.74
C VAL A 54 14.35 3.28 1.20
N GLN A 55 13.51 3.90 0.39
CA GLN A 55 12.48 3.21 -0.37
C GLN A 55 13.03 2.93 -1.77
N CYS A 56 13.15 1.65 -2.11
CA CYS A 56 13.58 1.25 -3.44
C CYS A 56 12.46 1.48 -4.48
N PRO A 57 12.83 1.81 -5.73
CA PRO A 57 11.88 1.99 -6.84
C PRO A 57 11.19 0.69 -7.26
N ALA A 58 11.86 -0.43 -7.04
CA ALA A 58 11.37 -1.78 -7.27
C ALA A 58 11.77 -2.64 -6.06
N GLU A 59 12.20 -3.87 -6.29
CA GLU A 59 12.67 -4.79 -5.26
C GLU A 59 13.93 -4.26 -4.55
N ALA A 60 14.07 -4.62 -3.28
CA ALA A 60 15.16 -4.16 -2.44
C ALA A 60 16.27 -5.22 -2.32
N ASP A 61 16.00 -6.47 -2.71
CA ASP A 61 16.80 -7.64 -2.34
C ASP A 61 18.22 -7.55 -2.89
N TRP A 62 18.34 -7.21 -4.18
CA TRP A 62 19.64 -6.99 -4.83
C TRP A 62 20.44 -5.85 -4.19
N GLU A 63 19.78 -4.73 -3.84
CA GLU A 63 20.44 -3.59 -3.20
C GLU A 63 20.89 -3.92 -1.77
N ILE A 64 20.05 -4.60 -1.01
CA ILE A 64 20.36 -5.09 0.34
C ILE A 64 21.56 -6.03 0.27
N ALA A 65 21.59 -6.98 -0.67
CA ALA A 65 22.67 -7.93 -0.83
C ALA A 65 24.01 -7.24 -1.22
N CYS A 66 23.96 -6.24 -2.11
CA CYS A 66 25.13 -5.44 -2.45
C CYS A 66 25.65 -4.62 -1.25
N LEU A 67 24.76 -3.98 -0.48
CA LEU A 67 25.14 -3.25 0.74
C LEU A 67 25.75 -4.18 1.79
N ALA A 68 25.14 -5.34 2.03
CA ALA A 68 25.62 -6.34 2.98
C ALA A 68 27.01 -6.86 2.62
N ARG A 69 27.27 -7.11 1.33
CA ARG A 69 28.60 -7.47 0.83
C ARG A 69 29.61 -6.34 1.01
N GLN A 70 29.24 -5.11 0.66
CA GLN A 70 30.13 -3.95 0.76
C GLN A 70 30.51 -3.63 2.22
N TRP A 71 29.55 -3.71 3.14
CA TRP A 71 29.78 -3.43 4.56
C TRP A 71 30.21 -4.64 5.38
N ASN A 72 30.25 -5.83 4.76
CA ASN A 72 30.52 -7.09 5.42
C ASN A 72 29.64 -7.29 6.67
N CYS A 73 28.33 -7.10 6.50
CA CYS A 73 27.35 -7.24 7.58
C CYS A 73 26.26 -8.25 7.21
N PRO A 74 25.66 -8.94 8.21
CA PRO A 74 24.60 -9.89 7.92
C PRO A 74 23.31 -9.20 7.46
N VAL A 75 22.51 -9.89 6.65
CA VAL A 75 21.16 -9.45 6.29
C VAL A 75 20.13 -10.04 7.25
N LEU A 76 19.19 -9.22 7.71
CA LEU A 76 18.06 -9.65 8.52
C LEU A 76 16.77 -9.53 7.71
N THR A 77 16.18 -10.66 7.34
CA THR A 77 14.89 -10.76 6.64
C THR A 77 14.31 -12.16 6.88
N ASN A 78 13.12 -12.48 6.38
CA ASN A 78 12.72 -13.88 6.17
C ASN A 78 12.78 -14.29 4.71
N ASP A 79 13.01 -13.35 3.80
CA ASP A 79 13.01 -13.60 2.36
C ASP A 79 13.99 -14.72 1.98
N SER A 80 13.43 -15.79 1.42
CA SER A 80 14.18 -16.99 1.05
C SER A 80 15.21 -16.77 -0.06
N ASP A 81 15.11 -15.70 -0.86
CA ASP A 81 16.12 -15.36 -1.88
C ASP A 81 17.51 -15.13 -1.26
N PHE A 82 17.57 -14.76 0.03
CA PHE A 82 18.82 -14.55 0.76
C PHE A 82 19.56 -15.83 1.15
N TYR A 83 18.97 -17.01 0.94
CA TYR A 83 19.72 -18.26 0.98
C TYR A 83 20.63 -18.47 -0.24
N ILE A 84 20.35 -17.75 -1.33
CA ILE A 84 21.03 -17.90 -2.62
C ILE A 84 22.16 -16.88 -2.79
N PHE A 85 21.97 -15.65 -2.33
CA PHE A 85 23.00 -14.61 -2.39
C PHE A 85 24.28 -15.02 -1.62
N ASP A 86 25.44 -14.89 -2.25
CA ASP A 86 26.74 -15.17 -1.61
C ASP A 86 27.16 -14.02 -0.67
N LEU A 87 26.61 -14.04 0.55
CA LEU A 87 26.82 -13.03 1.58
C LEU A 87 27.90 -13.46 2.59
N PRO A 88 29.08 -12.80 2.62
CA PRO A 88 30.20 -13.21 3.47
C PRO A 88 29.90 -13.20 4.98
N ALA A 89 29.15 -12.20 5.45
CA ALA A 89 28.75 -12.06 6.85
C ALA A 89 27.47 -12.84 7.20
N GLY A 90 26.84 -13.48 6.20
CA GLY A 90 25.71 -14.38 6.36
C GLY A 90 24.33 -13.74 6.30
N TYR A 91 23.34 -14.62 6.41
CA TYR A 91 21.91 -14.31 6.43
C TYR A 91 21.32 -14.75 7.77
N LEU A 92 20.51 -13.88 8.38
CA LEU A 92 19.87 -14.07 9.68
C LEU A 92 18.34 -14.05 9.51
N PRO A 93 17.70 -15.21 9.34
CA PRO A 93 16.25 -15.29 9.27
C PRO A 93 15.58 -14.78 10.55
N LEU A 94 14.65 -13.83 10.42
CA LEU A 94 13.99 -13.18 11.57
C LEU A 94 13.25 -14.17 12.48
N HIS A 95 12.74 -15.27 11.93
CA HIS A 95 12.02 -16.30 12.69
C HIS A 95 12.91 -17.12 13.64
N PHE A 96 14.24 -17.17 13.43
CA PHE A 96 15.16 -17.86 14.33
C PHE A 96 15.61 -17.04 15.55
N PHE A 97 15.26 -15.76 15.61
CA PHE A 97 15.59 -14.92 16.75
C PHE A 97 14.76 -15.31 17.98
N GLN A 98 15.43 -15.61 19.08
CA GLN A 98 14.77 -15.99 20.34
C GLN A 98 14.44 -14.74 21.16
N TRP A 99 13.47 -13.94 20.69
CA TRP A 99 13.13 -12.63 21.27
C TRP A 99 12.71 -12.68 22.75
N THR A 100 12.24 -13.84 23.22
CA THR A 100 11.86 -14.10 24.62
C THR A 100 13.04 -14.57 25.48
N ASN A 101 14.15 -15.01 24.88
CA ASN A 101 15.33 -15.54 25.55
C ASN A 101 16.50 -14.54 25.47
N LEU A 102 16.37 -13.43 26.19
CA LEU A 102 17.46 -12.45 26.32
C LEU A 102 18.59 -13.06 27.15
N ASN A 103 19.75 -13.23 26.52
CA ASN A 103 20.94 -13.80 27.14
C ASN A 103 21.97 -12.73 27.48
N GLY A 104 22.94 -13.08 28.32
CA GLY A 104 24.04 -12.20 28.72
C GLY A 104 23.78 -11.38 29.99
N LYS A 105 24.82 -10.68 30.45
CA LYS A 105 24.75 -9.78 31.62
C LYS A 105 24.00 -8.49 31.25
N ALA A 106 23.52 -7.73 32.24
CA ALA A 106 22.73 -6.51 32.03
C ALA A 106 23.38 -5.50 31.05
N SER A 107 24.71 -5.40 31.03
CA SER A 107 25.48 -4.51 30.15
C SER A 107 25.75 -5.07 28.74
N GLN A 108 25.46 -6.35 28.48
CA GLN A 108 25.76 -7.03 27.22
C GLN A 108 24.64 -8.02 26.87
N ARG A 109 23.39 -7.56 26.95
CA ARG A 109 22.25 -8.39 26.56
C ARG A 109 22.24 -8.60 25.05
N TYR A 110 22.04 -9.85 24.63
CA TYR A 110 21.89 -10.21 23.23
C TYR A 110 20.73 -11.18 23.03
N ILE A 111 20.27 -11.27 21.78
CA ILE A 111 19.22 -12.18 21.35
C ILE A 111 19.89 -13.27 20.50
N PRO A 112 19.88 -14.54 20.94
CA PRO A 112 20.38 -15.64 20.13
C PRO A 112 19.59 -15.77 18.82
N SER A 113 20.28 -16.11 17.74
CA SER A 113 19.70 -16.41 16.43
C SER A 113 20.58 -17.41 15.66
N ARG A 114 20.11 -17.88 14.50
CA ARG A 114 20.87 -18.74 13.59
C ARG A 114 21.38 -17.94 12.40
N CYS A 115 22.64 -18.15 12.05
CA CYS A 115 23.27 -17.52 10.88
C CYS A 115 23.54 -18.57 9.79
N TYR A 116 23.03 -18.28 8.60
CA TYR A 116 23.23 -19.06 7.40
C TYR A 116 24.35 -18.48 6.54
N THR A 117 25.13 -19.36 5.91
CA THR A 117 26.04 -19.00 4.82
C THR A 117 25.94 -20.04 3.71
N THR A 118 26.09 -19.61 2.46
CA THR A 118 26.18 -20.47 1.27
C THR A 118 27.23 -21.57 1.44
N ASN A 119 28.37 -21.24 2.07
CA ASN A 119 29.43 -22.20 2.38
C ASN A 119 28.96 -23.36 3.26
N ASN A 120 28.14 -23.09 4.27
CA ASN A 120 27.62 -24.14 5.15
C ASN A 120 26.69 -25.08 4.38
N LEU A 121 25.84 -24.55 3.48
CA LEU A 121 24.99 -25.36 2.62
C LEU A 121 25.83 -26.21 1.66
N CYS A 122 26.75 -25.60 0.91
CA CYS A 122 27.60 -26.31 -0.06
C CYS A 122 28.42 -27.44 0.60
N ARG A 123 28.86 -27.29 1.85
CA ARG A 123 29.55 -28.35 2.60
C ARG A 123 28.65 -29.56 2.87
N CYS A 124 27.34 -29.37 3.07
CA CYS A 124 26.40 -30.47 3.21
C CYS A 124 26.26 -31.30 1.92
N PHE A 125 26.59 -30.73 0.76
CA PHE A 125 26.51 -31.37 -0.56
C PHE A 125 27.91 -31.58 -1.17
N GLY A 126 28.84 -32.14 -0.40
CA GLY A 126 30.15 -32.56 -0.90
C GLY A 126 31.09 -31.42 -1.32
N GLY A 127 30.83 -30.18 -0.87
CA GLY A 127 31.59 -29.01 -1.29
C GLY A 127 31.17 -28.48 -2.67
N MET A 128 29.90 -28.65 -3.03
CA MET A 128 29.29 -28.12 -4.27
C MET A 128 29.73 -26.67 -4.54
N ASN A 129 30.05 -26.35 -5.81
CA ASN A 129 30.39 -24.99 -6.20
C ASN A 129 29.22 -24.03 -5.93
N ARG A 130 29.45 -22.98 -5.12
CA ARG A 130 28.45 -21.98 -4.74
C ARG A 130 27.87 -21.21 -5.93
N GLU A 131 28.61 -21.11 -7.04
CA GLU A 131 28.13 -20.47 -8.28
C GLU A 131 26.94 -21.22 -8.90
N LEU A 132 26.68 -22.46 -8.47
CA LEU A 132 25.52 -23.26 -8.89
C LEU A 132 24.26 -22.95 -8.10
N LEU A 133 24.33 -22.23 -6.96
CA LEU A 133 23.16 -21.92 -6.13
C LEU A 133 22.12 -21.06 -6.87
N PRO A 134 22.50 -20.02 -7.64
CA PRO A 134 21.53 -19.30 -8.46
C PRO A 134 20.83 -20.19 -9.50
N LEU A 135 21.53 -21.19 -10.06
CA LEU A 135 20.90 -22.14 -10.97
C LEU A 135 19.89 -23.02 -10.22
N CYS A 136 20.21 -23.46 -8.99
CA CYS A 136 19.26 -24.15 -8.13
C CYS A 136 17.98 -23.33 -7.93
N ALA A 137 18.11 -22.04 -7.56
CA ALA A 137 16.98 -21.15 -7.32
C ALA A 137 16.06 -20.98 -8.53
N VAL A 138 16.66 -20.81 -9.72
CA VAL A 138 15.90 -20.68 -10.98
C VAL A 138 15.18 -21.99 -11.32
N LEU A 139 15.82 -23.14 -11.09
CA LEU A 139 15.22 -24.46 -11.35
C LEU A 139 14.09 -24.80 -10.36
N THR A 140 14.18 -24.36 -9.10
CA THR A 140 13.14 -24.59 -8.10
C THR A 140 11.87 -23.76 -8.34
N GLY A 141 11.96 -22.69 -9.14
CA GLY A 141 10.83 -21.79 -9.37
C GLY A 141 10.87 -20.59 -8.45
N ASN A 142 11.83 -19.70 -8.67
CA ASN A 142 11.92 -18.43 -7.95
C ASN A 142 11.02 -17.34 -8.54
N ASP A 143 10.96 -16.23 -7.80
CA ASP A 143 10.16 -15.03 -8.10
C ASP A 143 10.53 -14.32 -9.42
N TYR A 144 11.64 -14.71 -10.06
CA TYR A 144 12.16 -14.13 -11.30
C TYR A 144 11.68 -14.88 -12.56
N GLY A 145 10.94 -15.98 -12.38
CA GLY A 145 10.24 -16.72 -13.43
C GLY A 145 11.03 -17.91 -13.97
N ALA A 146 10.65 -19.12 -13.54
CA ALA A 146 11.14 -20.34 -14.17
C ALA A 146 10.58 -20.48 -15.60
N PRO A 147 11.43 -20.81 -16.60
CA PRO A 147 10.96 -21.19 -17.92
C PRO A 147 9.96 -22.34 -17.84
N LYS A 148 8.89 -22.33 -18.65
CA LYS A 148 7.86 -23.39 -18.65
C LYS A 148 8.43 -24.78 -18.93
N GLU A 149 9.57 -24.81 -19.60
CA GLU A 149 10.32 -26.01 -19.98
C GLU A 149 11.10 -26.62 -18.79
N THR A 150 11.19 -25.94 -17.65
CA THR A 150 11.89 -26.40 -16.44
C THR A 150 11.22 -27.61 -15.81
N GLU A 151 9.89 -27.71 -15.84
CA GLU A 151 9.18 -28.91 -15.37
C GLU A 151 9.52 -30.13 -16.22
N THR A 152 9.69 -29.95 -17.53
CA THR A 152 10.13 -31.03 -18.43
C THR A 152 11.56 -31.45 -18.12
N LEU A 153 12.46 -30.49 -17.88
CA LEU A 153 13.82 -30.78 -17.43
C LEU A 153 13.82 -31.59 -16.13
N LEU A 154 13.03 -31.19 -15.14
CA LEU A 154 13.00 -31.83 -13.83
C LEU A 154 12.33 -33.21 -13.86
N ALA A 155 11.46 -33.48 -14.82
CA ALA A 155 10.97 -34.83 -15.09
C ALA A 155 12.05 -35.74 -15.74
N LEU A 156 12.98 -35.16 -16.51
CA LEU A 156 14.08 -35.88 -17.16
C LEU A 156 15.27 -36.10 -16.23
N VAL A 157 15.54 -35.12 -15.37
CA VAL A 157 16.48 -35.24 -14.24
C VAL A 157 15.75 -36.11 -13.22
N ASP A 158 15.87 -37.42 -13.38
CA ASP A 158 15.21 -38.41 -12.53
C ASP A 158 15.75 -38.30 -11.09
N VAL A 159 15.19 -37.37 -10.31
CA VAL A 159 15.52 -37.11 -8.90
C VAL A 159 15.29 -38.38 -8.06
N SER A 160 14.43 -39.28 -8.52
CA SER A 160 14.20 -40.62 -7.98
C SER A 160 15.31 -41.64 -8.34
N ALA A 161 16.01 -41.50 -9.46
CA ALA A 161 17.05 -42.46 -9.89
C ALA A 161 18.45 -42.17 -9.33
N LEU A 162 18.72 -40.97 -8.79
CA LEU A 162 19.95 -40.69 -8.04
C LEU A 162 20.08 -41.56 -6.75
N GLY A 163 18.99 -42.20 -6.32
CA GLY A 163 18.98 -43.21 -5.25
C GLY A 163 19.28 -44.66 -5.70
N ARG A 164 19.50 -44.93 -7.00
CA ARG A 164 19.75 -46.29 -7.52
C ARG A 164 20.93 -46.34 -8.49
N GLY A 165 22.09 -45.87 -8.06
CA GLY A 165 23.38 -46.20 -8.66
C GLY A 165 24.14 -47.20 -7.78
N GLY A 166 24.38 -48.41 -8.28
CA GLY A 166 24.94 -49.53 -7.50
C GLY A 166 26.31 -49.25 -6.89
N GLY A 167 26.45 -49.60 -5.61
CA GLY A 167 27.74 -49.68 -4.90
C GLY A 167 27.73 -49.09 -3.50
N ARG A 168 27.42 -49.94 -2.49
CA ARG A 168 27.71 -49.74 -1.06
C ARG A 168 27.35 -48.37 -0.45
N GLY A 169 26.08 -48.22 -0.10
CA GLY A 169 25.63 -47.24 0.90
C GLY A 169 24.11 -47.06 0.84
N ARG A 170 23.40 -47.26 1.95
CA ARG A 170 21.97 -46.94 2.07
C ARG A 170 21.78 -45.42 1.95
N GLY A 171 21.68 -44.88 0.74
CA GLY A 171 21.26 -43.49 0.51
C GLY A 171 19.76 -43.35 0.74
N LYS A 172 19.36 -42.42 1.60
CA LYS A 172 17.97 -42.03 1.79
C LYS A 172 17.49 -41.31 0.51
N ALA A 173 16.25 -41.57 0.07
CA ALA A 173 15.67 -40.79 -1.02
C ALA A 173 15.65 -39.29 -0.63
N PRO A 174 15.78 -38.36 -1.59
CA PRO A 174 15.69 -36.92 -1.30
C PRO A 174 14.38 -36.63 -0.57
N ALA A 175 14.46 -35.87 0.53
CA ALA A 175 13.30 -35.47 1.31
C ALA A 175 12.48 -34.37 0.63
N SER A 176 13.07 -33.65 -0.33
CA SER A 176 12.38 -32.61 -1.11
C SER A 176 12.92 -32.50 -2.54
N ARG A 177 12.14 -31.85 -3.42
CA ARG A 177 12.55 -31.49 -4.79
C ARG A 177 13.81 -30.62 -4.79
N VAL A 178 13.93 -29.69 -3.83
CA VAL A 178 15.10 -28.82 -3.67
C VAL A 178 16.36 -29.64 -3.35
N GLU A 179 16.26 -30.58 -2.40
CA GLU A 179 17.38 -31.47 -2.05
C GLU A 179 17.84 -32.29 -3.27
N GLY A 180 16.89 -32.80 -4.06
CA GLY A 180 17.18 -33.53 -5.29
C GLY A 180 17.98 -32.71 -6.30
N ILE A 181 17.58 -31.45 -6.52
CA ILE A 181 18.29 -30.53 -7.42
C ILE A 181 19.70 -30.23 -6.88
N LEU A 182 19.86 -30.02 -5.58
CA LEU A 182 21.17 -29.78 -4.96
C LEU A 182 22.10 -30.99 -5.10
N ILE A 183 21.60 -32.22 -4.91
CA ILE A 183 22.36 -33.46 -5.13
C ILE A 183 22.78 -33.55 -6.60
N TRP A 184 21.88 -33.30 -7.54
CA TRP A 184 22.21 -33.31 -8.97
C TRP A 184 23.27 -32.25 -9.31
N LEU A 185 23.10 -31.01 -8.85
CA LEU A 185 24.04 -29.92 -9.08
C LEU A 185 25.42 -30.19 -8.49
N SER A 186 25.51 -30.92 -7.37
CA SER A 186 26.79 -31.29 -6.75
C SER A 186 27.69 -32.15 -7.65
N SER A 187 27.13 -32.75 -8.70
CA SER A 187 27.88 -33.54 -9.68
C SER A 187 28.64 -32.70 -10.71
N PHE A 188 28.43 -31.38 -10.75
CA PHE A 188 29.05 -30.49 -11.74
C PHE A 188 30.10 -29.57 -11.11
N PRO A 189 31.23 -29.31 -11.79
CA PRO A 189 32.27 -28.42 -11.28
C PRO A 189 31.91 -26.93 -11.39
N ASN A 190 31.09 -26.55 -12.37
CA ASN A 190 30.75 -25.16 -12.66
C ASN A 190 29.41 -25.04 -13.42
N VAL A 191 28.90 -23.81 -13.52
CA VAL A 191 27.64 -23.48 -14.20
C VAL A 191 27.65 -23.90 -15.67
N THR A 192 28.77 -23.77 -16.36
CA THR A 192 28.88 -24.09 -17.79
C THR A 192 28.64 -25.57 -18.06
N GLU A 193 29.23 -26.47 -17.26
CA GLU A 193 29.01 -27.92 -17.41
C GLU A 193 27.58 -28.32 -17.05
N ALA A 194 27.00 -27.73 -16.01
CA ALA A 194 25.60 -27.95 -15.66
C ALA A 194 24.64 -27.52 -16.80
N LEU A 195 24.88 -26.35 -17.41
CA LEU A 195 24.06 -25.85 -18.52
C LEU A 195 24.25 -26.65 -19.82
N LYS A 196 25.43 -27.22 -20.07
CA LYS A 196 25.64 -28.16 -21.18
C LYS A 196 24.80 -29.42 -21.01
N GLU A 197 24.75 -29.95 -19.78
CA GLU A 197 23.92 -31.12 -19.48
C GLU A 197 22.42 -30.81 -19.66
N VAL A 198 21.98 -29.63 -19.21
CA VAL A 198 20.61 -29.14 -19.47
C VAL A 198 20.29 -29.14 -20.96
N SER A 199 21.18 -28.59 -21.80
CA SER A 199 20.98 -28.61 -23.26
C SER A 199 20.92 -30.04 -23.81
N ARG A 200 21.79 -30.94 -23.34
CA ARG A 200 21.82 -32.35 -23.77
C ARG A 200 20.51 -33.08 -23.46
N LEU A 201 19.98 -32.93 -22.24
CA LEU A 201 18.74 -33.58 -21.82
C LEU A 201 17.53 -33.06 -22.63
N MET A 202 17.48 -31.75 -22.86
CA MET A 202 16.40 -31.13 -23.62
C MET A 202 16.45 -31.49 -25.11
N ASP A 203 17.64 -31.58 -25.70
CA ASP A 203 17.82 -32.02 -27.09
C ASP A 203 17.53 -33.51 -27.28
N GLY A 204 17.72 -34.33 -26.24
CA GLY A 204 17.34 -35.74 -26.24
C GLY A 204 15.83 -35.98 -26.15
N ALA A 205 15.10 -35.11 -25.45
CA ALA A 205 13.64 -35.17 -25.33
C ALA A 205 12.90 -34.57 -26.54
N ALA A 206 13.50 -33.59 -27.20
CA ALA A 206 13.01 -33.04 -28.46
C ALA A 206 13.45 -33.95 -29.62
N GLY A 207 12.61 -34.91 -30.04
CA GLY A 207 12.87 -35.76 -31.20
C GLY A 207 13.35 -34.98 -32.44
N ALA A 208 14.00 -35.69 -33.38
CA ALA A 208 14.86 -35.18 -34.47
C ALA A 208 14.38 -33.96 -35.31
N GLY A 209 13.13 -33.51 -35.19
CA GLY A 209 12.56 -32.34 -35.86
C GLY A 209 12.56 -31.00 -35.09
N ARG A 210 13.07 -30.91 -33.84
CA ARG A 210 13.14 -29.65 -33.06
C ARG A 210 14.53 -29.33 -32.49
N ARG A 211 15.61 -29.74 -33.18
CA ARG A 211 16.99 -29.37 -32.82
C ARG A 211 17.15 -27.83 -32.91
N GLY A 212 17.27 -27.16 -31.76
CA GLY A 212 17.40 -25.69 -31.68
C GLY A 212 16.72 -25.04 -30.47
N GLN A 213 15.82 -25.73 -29.76
CA GLN A 213 15.17 -25.19 -28.54
C GLN A 213 16.03 -25.33 -27.27
N GLY A 214 16.94 -26.33 -27.16
CA GLY A 214 17.76 -26.58 -25.98
C GLY A 214 18.74 -25.45 -25.62
N GLY A 215 19.31 -24.78 -26.62
CA GLY A 215 20.16 -23.59 -26.42
C GLY A 215 19.38 -22.38 -25.89
N GLY A 216 18.09 -22.30 -26.20
CA GLY A 216 17.20 -21.25 -25.71
C GLY A 216 16.91 -21.37 -24.22
N LEU A 217 16.79 -22.59 -23.68
CA LEU A 217 16.57 -22.80 -22.24
C LEU A 217 17.81 -22.39 -21.44
N SER A 218 19.00 -22.85 -21.82
CA SER A 218 20.24 -22.51 -21.12
C SER A 218 20.50 -21.01 -21.11
N SER A 219 20.20 -20.30 -22.21
CA SER A 219 20.28 -18.82 -22.22
C SER A 219 19.28 -18.14 -21.30
N LYS A 220 18.04 -18.67 -21.21
CA LYS A 220 17.01 -18.15 -20.29
C LYS A 220 17.41 -18.37 -18.83
N LEU A 221 17.93 -19.56 -18.50
CA LEU A 221 18.41 -19.89 -17.16
C LEU A 221 19.59 -18.98 -16.78
N LEU A 222 20.57 -18.81 -17.66
CA LEU A 222 21.71 -17.93 -17.42
C LEU A 222 21.29 -16.46 -17.21
N ALA A 223 20.31 -15.98 -17.97
CA ALA A 223 19.75 -14.65 -17.79
C ALA A 223 19.04 -14.49 -16.45
N ALA A 224 18.25 -15.48 -16.03
CA ALA A 224 17.57 -15.47 -14.73
C ALA A 224 18.55 -15.53 -13.54
N MET A 225 19.68 -16.23 -13.67
CA MET A 225 20.72 -16.27 -12.64
C MET A 225 21.39 -14.92 -12.39
N GLN A 226 21.37 -14.00 -13.36
CA GLN A 226 22.01 -12.69 -13.20
C GLN A 226 21.36 -11.83 -12.11
N GLU A 227 20.12 -12.11 -11.73
CA GLU A 227 19.42 -11.41 -10.64
C GLU A 227 20.11 -11.65 -9.27
N TYR A 228 20.80 -12.79 -9.10
CA TYR A 228 21.59 -13.08 -7.88
C TYR A 228 23.04 -12.61 -7.94
N ASN A 229 23.47 -12.04 -9.07
CA ASN A 229 24.83 -11.57 -9.25
C ASN A 229 25.02 -10.20 -8.59
N ILE A 230 25.57 -10.21 -7.37
CA ILE A 230 25.75 -9.00 -6.56
C ILE A 230 27.08 -8.31 -6.87
N LYS A 231 27.05 -6.97 -6.93
CA LYS A 231 28.24 -6.14 -7.15
C LYS A 231 28.95 -5.86 -5.83
N ALA A 232 30.24 -5.53 -5.92
CA ALA A 232 31.04 -5.14 -4.77
C ALA A 232 30.65 -3.78 -4.17
N GLN A 233 30.00 -2.91 -4.96
CA GLN A 233 29.59 -1.57 -4.52
C GLN A 233 28.11 -1.35 -4.83
N SER A 234 27.33 -0.98 -3.81
CA SER A 234 25.93 -0.57 -3.99
C SER A 234 25.85 0.92 -4.33
N PRO A 235 25.00 1.32 -5.29
CA PRO A 235 24.69 2.72 -5.54
C PRO A 235 24.00 3.42 -4.35
N LEU A 236 23.46 2.66 -3.38
CA LEU A 236 22.84 3.18 -2.17
C LEU A 236 23.84 3.43 -1.03
N ALA A 237 25.07 2.93 -1.09
CA ALA A 237 26.02 3.13 0.01
C ALA A 237 26.28 4.62 0.36
N PRO A 238 26.39 5.55 -0.61
CA PRO A 238 26.52 6.98 -0.33
C PRO A 238 25.30 7.58 0.38
N TRP A 239 24.09 7.06 0.15
CA TRP A 239 22.85 7.52 0.82
C TRP A 239 22.98 7.39 2.34
N PHE A 240 23.43 6.22 2.80
CA PHE A 240 23.58 5.91 4.22
C PHE A 240 24.83 6.56 4.85
N SER A 241 25.88 6.80 4.05
CA SER A 241 27.16 7.31 4.56
C SER A 241 27.26 8.84 4.56
N LYS A 242 26.70 9.51 3.55
CA LYS A 242 26.87 10.95 3.28
C LYS A 242 25.57 11.75 3.31
N GLY A 243 24.42 11.10 3.47
CA GLY A 243 23.12 11.76 3.61
C GLY A 243 22.67 12.59 2.41
N THR A 244 23.22 12.37 1.21
CA THR A 244 22.97 13.23 0.02
C THR A 244 22.68 12.46 -1.27
N LEU A 245 21.77 13.09 -2.05
CA LEU A 245 21.14 12.76 -3.35
C LEU A 245 20.39 11.42 -3.43
N ALA A 246 19.11 11.51 -3.81
CA ALA A 246 18.27 10.34 -4.04
C ALA A 246 18.91 9.44 -5.12
N PRO A 247 18.90 8.11 -4.93
CA PRO A 247 19.28 7.21 -6.00
C PRO A 247 18.36 7.44 -7.20
N LYS A 248 18.89 8.00 -8.28
CA LYS A 248 18.18 8.09 -9.55
C LYS A 248 18.03 6.65 -10.06
N GLY A 249 16.88 6.04 -9.77
CA GLY A 249 16.51 4.76 -10.36
C GLY A 249 16.55 4.88 -11.88
N LYS A 250 17.11 3.87 -12.56
CA LYS A 250 17.14 3.81 -14.03
C LYS A 250 15.76 3.51 -14.65
N THR A 251 14.70 3.41 -13.86
CA THR A 251 13.35 3.14 -14.36
C THR A 251 12.81 4.39 -15.05
N SER A 252 12.40 4.23 -16.32
CA SER A 252 11.98 5.32 -17.21
C SER A 252 10.81 6.16 -16.67
N GLY A 253 9.96 5.59 -15.81
CA GLY A 253 8.84 6.26 -15.18
C GLY A 253 9.22 7.16 -14.01
N LEU A 254 10.06 6.70 -13.08
CA LEU A 254 10.49 7.51 -11.92
C LEU A 254 11.46 8.63 -12.32
N ALA A 255 12.16 8.48 -13.44
CA ALA A 255 12.99 9.54 -14.00
C ALA A 255 12.19 10.80 -14.39
N GLN A 256 10.88 10.67 -14.63
CA GLN A 256 9.98 11.79 -14.97
C GLN A 256 9.35 12.45 -13.73
N LEU A 257 9.54 11.88 -12.54
CA LEU A 257 9.00 12.44 -11.31
C LEU A 257 9.86 13.64 -10.86
N PRO A 258 9.27 14.80 -10.51
CA PRO A 258 10.01 15.96 -10.02
C PRO A 258 10.98 15.60 -8.89
N GLU A 259 12.13 16.28 -8.85
CA GLU A 259 13.22 15.94 -7.93
C GLU A 259 12.79 15.96 -6.45
N CYS A 260 11.94 16.92 -6.07
CA CYS A 260 11.40 17.01 -4.71
C CYS A 260 10.59 15.76 -4.32
N LEU A 261 9.78 15.23 -5.24
CA LEU A 261 8.95 14.04 -5.04
C LEU A 261 9.79 12.76 -5.14
N SER A 262 10.78 12.71 -6.02
CA SER A 262 11.75 11.61 -6.09
C SER A 262 12.54 11.47 -4.80
N LEU A 263 12.98 12.59 -4.21
CA LEU A 263 13.66 12.59 -2.91
C LEU A 263 12.71 12.20 -1.77
N ALA A 264 11.47 12.72 -1.77
CA ALA A 264 10.47 12.32 -0.79
C ALA A 264 10.14 10.82 -0.89
N ALA A 265 10.03 10.28 -2.11
CA ALA A 265 9.84 8.86 -2.36
C ALA A 265 10.99 8.04 -1.76
N ALA A 266 12.25 8.37 -2.08
CA ALA A 266 13.42 7.68 -1.54
C ALA A 266 13.48 7.72 0.00
N ARG A 267 13.01 8.80 0.63
CA ARG A 267 12.90 8.93 2.10
C ARG A 267 11.68 8.22 2.71
N GLY A 268 10.88 7.52 1.91
CA GLY A 268 9.61 6.91 2.35
C GLY A 268 8.54 7.94 2.75
N GLN A 269 8.72 9.20 2.37
CA GLN A 269 7.81 10.32 2.67
C GLN A 269 6.70 10.49 1.64
N LEU A 270 6.78 9.80 0.48
CA LEU A 270 5.70 9.74 -0.51
C LEU A 270 5.05 8.35 -0.49
N SER A 271 3.72 8.33 -0.51
CA SER A 271 2.94 7.08 -0.50
C SER A 271 3.21 6.24 -1.76
N PRO A 272 3.38 4.91 -1.63
CA PRO A 272 3.45 4.01 -2.78
C PRO A 272 2.25 4.11 -3.72
N LEU A 273 1.06 4.48 -3.23
CA LEU A 273 -0.10 4.72 -4.09
C LEU A 273 0.18 5.78 -5.15
N ALA A 274 0.84 6.88 -4.77
CA ALA A 274 1.14 7.95 -5.72
C ALA A 274 2.15 7.49 -6.78
N LEU A 275 3.17 6.73 -6.37
CA LEU A 275 4.17 6.17 -7.27
C LEU A 275 3.55 5.16 -8.24
N ASP A 276 2.71 4.26 -7.72
CA ASP A 276 2.04 3.22 -8.51
C ASP A 276 1.05 3.84 -9.50
N ALA A 277 0.27 4.84 -9.08
CA ALA A 277 -0.61 5.58 -9.97
C ALA A 277 0.17 6.35 -11.05
N PHE A 278 1.28 7.01 -10.70
CA PHE A 278 2.09 7.79 -11.64
C PHE A 278 2.79 6.90 -12.67
N VAL A 279 3.46 5.85 -12.22
CA VAL A 279 4.31 5.00 -13.08
C VAL A 279 3.49 3.97 -13.85
N MET A 280 2.48 3.37 -13.22
CA MET A 280 1.75 2.22 -13.77
C MET A 280 0.30 2.54 -14.15
N GLN A 281 -0.24 3.70 -13.75
CA GLN A 281 -1.68 3.99 -13.81
C GLN A 281 -2.52 2.84 -13.21
N ARG A 282 -1.97 2.19 -12.19
CA ARG A 282 -2.55 1.03 -11.52
C ARG A 282 -2.30 1.12 -10.03
N VAL A 283 -3.30 0.80 -9.21
CA VAL A 283 -3.22 0.84 -7.75
C VAL A 283 -3.86 -0.42 -7.15
N LEU A 284 -3.19 -1.03 -6.16
CA LEU A 284 -3.73 -2.11 -5.35
C LEU A 284 -4.18 -1.55 -4.00
N LEU A 285 -5.48 -1.61 -3.70
CA LEU A 285 -6.01 -1.13 -2.43
C LEU A 285 -5.89 -2.19 -1.33
N ILE A 286 -5.42 -1.78 -0.16
CA ILE A 286 -5.13 -2.68 0.97
C ILE A 286 -6.46 -3.14 1.60
N PRO A 287 -6.79 -4.44 1.65
CA PRO A 287 -8.00 -4.94 2.30
C PRO A 287 -7.95 -4.68 3.81
N GLN A 288 -9.09 -4.37 4.40
CA GLN A 288 -9.21 -4.10 5.84
C GLN A 288 -10.17 -5.10 6.49
N VAL A 289 -10.09 -5.23 7.81
CA VAL A 289 -11.04 -6.02 8.60
C VAL A 289 -12.37 -5.25 8.69
N GLU A 290 -13.24 -5.49 7.72
CA GLU A 290 -14.48 -4.76 7.53
C GLU A 290 -15.63 -5.68 7.07
N ASN A 291 -16.85 -5.14 7.02
CA ASN A 291 -18.01 -5.89 6.53
C ASN A 291 -17.94 -6.11 5.01
N SER A 292 -17.57 -7.33 4.60
CA SER A 292 -17.45 -7.72 3.19
C SER A 292 -18.75 -7.55 2.40
N LYS A 293 -19.92 -7.62 3.05
CA LYS A 293 -21.25 -7.49 2.42
C LYS A 293 -21.63 -6.05 2.08
N LEU A 294 -20.90 -5.07 2.60
CA LEU A 294 -21.05 -3.67 2.25
C LEU A 294 -20.02 -3.29 1.18
N ALA A 295 -20.26 -2.17 0.50
CA ALA A 295 -19.28 -1.60 -0.42
C ALA A 295 -17.93 -1.42 0.27
N SER A 296 -16.83 -1.51 -0.49
CA SER A 296 -15.47 -1.36 0.05
C SER A 296 -15.32 -0.11 0.92
N SER A 297 -14.58 -0.21 2.03
CA SER A 297 -14.21 0.93 2.86
C SER A 297 -13.54 2.05 2.05
N HIS A 298 -12.82 1.68 0.99
CA HIS A 298 -12.15 2.60 0.06
C HIS A 298 -13.10 3.41 -0.82
N CYS A 299 -14.39 3.08 -0.89
CA CYS A 299 -15.36 3.90 -1.59
C CYS A 299 -15.48 5.30 -0.98
N SER A 300 -15.38 5.40 0.36
CA SER A 300 -15.48 6.68 1.08
C SER A 300 -14.34 7.65 0.77
N SER A 301 -13.17 7.13 0.39
CA SER A 301 -11.97 7.91 0.10
C SER A 301 -11.69 8.07 -1.40
N ARG A 302 -12.57 7.55 -2.27
CA ARG A 302 -12.43 7.65 -3.73
C ARG A 302 -12.26 9.10 -4.20
N PRO A 303 -13.03 10.10 -3.74
CA PRO A 303 -12.86 11.49 -4.21
C PRO A 303 -11.44 12.03 -3.97
N ILE A 304 -10.81 11.68 -2.85
CA ILE A 304 -9.43 12.07 -2.56
C ILE A 304 -8.47 11.42 -3.57
N ARG A 305 -8.65 10.13 -3.87
CA ARG A 305 -7.81 9.43 -4.86
C ARG A 305 -7.98 9.98 -6.26
N GLN A 306 -9.21 10.34 -6.67
CA GLN A 306 -9.46 10.97 -7.96
C GLN A 306 -8.71 12.29 -8.12
N ALA A 307 -8.65 13.11 -7.05
CA ALA A 307 -7.85 14.33 -7.02
C ALA A 307 -6.34 14.05 -7.09
N VAL A 308 -5.86 13.04 -6.34
CA VAL A 308 -4.46 12.59 -6.42
C VAL A 308 -4.09 12.19 -7.85
N TYR A 309 -4.95 11.43 -8.55
CA TYR A 309 -4.71 11.03 -9.94
C TYR A 309 -4.72 12.23 -10.89
N GLY A 310 -5.59 13.22 -10.66
CA GLY A 310 -5.62 14.46 -11.43
C GLY A 310 -4.31 15.24 -11.34
N ILE A 311 -3.79 15.40 -10.12
CA ILE A 311 -2.49 16.08 -9.89
C ILE A 311 -1.33 15.32 -10.53
N LEU A 312 -1.32 13.98 -10.44
CA LEU A 312 -0.21 13.15 -10.93
C LEU A 312 -0.16 13.00 -12.45
N LEU A 313 -1.31 12.87 -13.11
CA LEU A 313 -1.35 12.39 -14.50
C LEU A 313 -1.71 13.47 -15.52
N GLN A 314 -2.19 14.65 -15.11
CA GLN A 314 -2.41 15.74 -16.05
C GLN A 314 -1.09 16.31 -16.56
N LYS A 315 -0.89 16.23 -17.87
CA LYS A 315 0.22 16.91 -18.56
C LYS A 315 -0.06 18.40 -18.63
N ALA A 316 0.97 19.22 -18.47
CA ALA A 316 0.90 20.61 -18.92
C ALA A 316 0.72 20.59 -20.44
N GLU A 317 -0.43 21.07 -20.93
CA GLU A 317 -0.52 21.40 -22.35
C GLU A 317 0.52 22.49 -22.61
N ASN A 318 1.44 22.25 -23.55
CA ASN A 318 2.42 23.23 -24.01
C ASN A 318 1.68 24.42 -24.63
N THR A 319 1.20 25.33 -23.79
CA THR A 319 0.76 26.64 -24.19
C THR A 319 2.02 27.45 -24.45
N ALA A 320 2.49 27.39 -25.69
CA ALA A 320 3.33 28.45 -26.24
C ALA A 320 2.60 29.78 -25.95
N SER A 321 3.20 30.61 -25.10
CA SER A 321 2.70 31.94 -24.79
C SER A 321 2.52 32.72 -26.10
N PRO A 322 1.37 33.36 -26.37
CA PRO A 322 1.37 34.44 -27.33
C PRO A 322 2.11 35.60 -26.67
N ALA A 323 3.29 35.88 -27.20
CA ALA A 323 4.08 37.04 -26.85
C ALA A 323 3.23 38.31 -26.99
N SER A 324 3.45 39.21 -26.03
CA SER A 324 2.96 40.58 -26.01
C SER A 324 3.24 41.29 -27.36
N GLY A 325 2.18 41.80 -28.00
CA GLY A 325 2.25 42.60 -29.21
C GLY A 325 1.16 43.66 -29.19
N ALA A 326 1.58 44.90 -28.95
CA ALA A 326 0.72 46.06 -28.79
C ALA A 326 -0.01 46.47 -30.09
N LEU A 327 -1.23 46.99 -29.89
CA LEU A 327 -1.92 48.05 -30.65
C LEU A 327 -1.48 48.36 -32.09
N LEU A 328 -2.43 48.24 -33.02
CA LEU A 328 -2.75 49.33 -33.95
C LEU A 328 -4.14 49.14 -34.56
N ALA A 329 -5.05 50.05 -34.18
CA ALA A 329 -6.34 50.24 -34.81
C ALA A 329 -6.17 50.80 -36.23
N LYS A 330 -6.99 50.33 -37.18
CA LYS A 330 -7.43 51.14 -38.32
C LYS A 330 -8.84 50.72 -38.77
N ALA A 331 -9.73 51.71 -38.75
CA ALA A 331 -11.06 51.69 -39.33
C ALA A 331 -11.00 52.02 -40.84
N GLY A 332 -12.04 51.60 -41.58
CA GLY A 332 -12.32 51.99 -42.98
C GLY A 332 -13.10 50.89 -43.71
N GLN A 333 -14.44 50.92 -43.70
CA GLN A 333 -15.31 51.45 -44.76
C GLN A 333 -15.38 50.66 -46.08
N VAL A 334 -16.58 50.13 -46.35
CA VAL A 334 -17.41 50.33 -47.56
C VAL A 334 -17.26 49.40 -48.81
N GLN A 335 -18.43 48.86 -49.17
CA GLN A 335 -19.01 48.48 -50.49
C GLN A 335 -18.63 47.22 -51.28
N MET A 336 -19.67 46.39 -51.45
CA MET A 336 -20.30 45.88 -52.68
C MET A 336 -19.45 45.61 -53.95
N GLN A 337 -19.53 44.35 -54.39
CA GLN A 337 -19.89 43.88 -55.75
C GLN A 337 -20.01 42.35 -55.66
N GLY A 338 -21.02 41.62 -56.14
CA GLY A 338 -22.04 41.88 -57.14
C GLY A 338 -21.71 41.17 -58.46
N ARG A 339 -22.13 39.89 -58.62
CA ARG A 339 -22.44 39.14 -59.88
C ARG A 339 -22.42 37.63 -59.56
N GLY A 340 -23.37 36.77 -59.89
CA GLY A 340 -24.54 36.86 -60.77
C GLY A 340 -24.51 35.75 -61.83
N ARG A 341 -25.63 35.00 -61.94
CA ARG A 341 -26.04 34.03 -63.00
C ARG A 341 -25.50 32.59 -62.86
N GLY A 342 -26.31 31.54 -63.05
CA GLY A 342 -27.72 31.45 -63.41
C GLY A 342 -28.10 30.06 -63.93
N GLY A 343 -29.38 29.69 -63.82
CA GLY A 343 -30.08 28.62 -64.57
C GLY A 343 -29.81 27.18 -64.13
N GLY A 344 -30.76 26.27 -63.99
CA GLY A 344 -32.19 26.22 -64.31
C GLY A 344 -32.61 24.74 -64.32
N GLY A 345 -33.92 24.45 -64.17
CA GLY A 345 -34.48 23.14 -64.54
C GLY A 345 -35.08 22.33 -63.39
N ARG A 346 -36.39 22.14 -63.47
CA ARG A 346 -37.28 21.44 -62.53
C ARG A 346 -37.22 19.92 -62.70
N GLY A 347 -37.46 19.18 -61.62
CA GLY A 347 -37.82 17.75 -61.65
C GLY A 347 -38.32 17.29 -60.29
N LEU A 348 -39.63 17.06 -60.18
CA LEU A 348 -40.35 16.60 -58.98
C LEU A 348 -40.12 15.10 -58.72
N GLN A 349 -39.81 14.73 -57.47
CA GLN A 349 -40.31 13.55 -56.74
C GLN A 349 -39.75 13.60 -55.30
N GLY A 350 -40.61 13.36 -54.30
CA GLY A 350 -40.20 13.15 -52.90
C GLY A 350 -40.87 11.89 -52.34
N PRO A 351 -40.80 11.61 -51.03
CA PRO A 351 -39.72 11.88 -50.09
C PRO A 351 -39.26 10.60 -49.36
N GLU A 352 -37.97 10.48 -49.02
CA GLU A 352 -37.54 9.74 -47.82
C GLU A 352 -36.51 10.58 -47.06
N HIS A 353 -36.90 10.97 -45.85
CA HIS A 353 -36.16 11.81 -44.90
C HIS A 353 -35.40 10.92 -43.93
N VAL A 354 -34.06 11.01 -43.89
CA VAL A 354 -33.27 11.02 -42.64
C VAL A 354 -31.91 11.66 -42.95
N PHE A 355 -31.60 12.83 -42.38
CA PHE A 355 -30.33 13.14 -41.70
C PHE A 355 -30.28 14.59 -41.21
N ASN A 356 -29.70 14.72 -40.01
CA ASN A 356 -29.03 15.88 -39.42
C ASN A 356 -29.86 17.06 -38.90
N ALA A 357 -30.00 17.10 -37.58
CA ALA A 357 -30.07 18.33 -36.81
C ALA A 357 -28.90 18.33 -35.80
N ALA A 358 -28.01 19.31 -35.96
CA ALA A 358 -26.90 19.58 -35.05
C ALA A 358 -27.42 20.11 -33.70
N PRO A 359 -26.81 19.76 -32.57
CA PRO A 359 -27.03 20.48 -31.32
C PRO A 359 -26.03 21.64 -31.21
N VAL A 360 -26.60 22.75 -30.75
CA VAL A 360 -25.98 24.03 -30.40
C VAL A 360 -24.70 23.84 -29.59
N GLN A 361 -23.60 24.42 -30.09
CA GLN A 361 -22.34 24.53 -29.37
C GLN A 361 -22.47 25.58 -28.25
N THR A 362 -22.63 25.13 -27.02
CA THR A 362 -22.18 25.89 -25.85
C THR A 362 -20.69 25.62 -25.67
N GLN A 363 -19.87 26.65 -25.89
CA GLN A 363 -18.42 26.60 -25.71
C GLN A 363 -18.09 26.31 -24.24
N SER A 364 -17.65 25.08 -23.95
CA SER A 364 -17.00 24.72 -22.69
C SER A 364 -15.48 24.75 -22.89
N HIS A 365 -14.79 25.51 -22.05
CA HIS A 365 -13.34 25.61 -22.03
C HIS A 365 -12.65 24.23 -21.87
N GLY A 366 -11.71 23.93 -22.78
CA GLY A 366 -10.60 22.96 -22.68
C GLY A 366 -10.87 21.59 -22.05
N SER A 367 -11.39 20.63 -22.82
CA SER A 367 -11.50 19.22 -22.39
C SER A 367 -10.32 18.40 -22.90
N GLY A 368 -9.33 18.14 -22.06
CA GLY A 368 -8.44 16.99 -22.24
C GLY A 368 -9.24 15.67 -22.20
N SER A 369 -8.73 14.60 -22.80
CA SER A 369 -9.36 13.27 -22.69
C SER A 369 -9.37 12.80 -21.23
N PRO A 370 -10.44 12.14 -20.75
CA PRO A 370 -10.52 11.65 -19.39
C PRO A 370 -9.41 10.64 -19.10
N ILE A 371 -8.69 10.84 -18.00
CA ILE A 371 -7.60 9.95 -17.56
C ILE A 371 -8.17 8.97 -16.53
N PHE A 372 -7.88 7.68 -16.72
CA PHE A 372 -8.33 6.62 -15.82
C PHE A 372 -7.16 5.92 -15.16
N VAL A 373 -7.35 5.53 -13.90
CA VAL A 373 -6.42 4.68 -13.13
C VAL A 373 -7.13 3.37 -12.80
N GLU A 374 -6.41 2.27 -13.01
CA GLU A 374 -6.87 0.92 -12.72
C GLU A 374 -6.72 0.59 -11.23
N GLU A 375 -7.83 0.54 -10.49
CA GLU A 375 -7.84 0.17 -9.07
C GLU A 375 -8.26 -1.29 -8.87
N TYR A 376 -7.46 -2.05 -8.12
CA TYR A 376 -7.84 -3.37 -7.62
C TYR A 376 -8.32 -3.26 -6.19
N ASP A 377 -9.58 -3.65 -5.97
CA ASP A 377 -10.25 -3.57 -4.68
C ASP A 377 -11.19 -4.78 -4.50
N ARG A 378 -11.67 -5.00 -3.28
CA ARG A 378 -12.65 -6.05 -3.03
C ARG A 378 -14.02 -5.69 -3.63
N LEU A 379 -14.67 -6.68 -4.22
CA LEU A 379 -16.11 -6.76 -4.39
C LEU A 379 -16.57 -8.03 -3.68
N ASP A 380 -17.29 -7.86 -2.57
CA ASP A 380 -17.53 -8.92 -1.60
C ASP A 380 -16.21 -9.58 -1.16
N LEU A 381 -16.05 -10.88 -1.44
CA LEU A 381 -14.88 -11.69 -1.15
C LEU A 381 -13.97 -11.91 -2.36
N LYS A 382 -14.21 -11.22 -3.46
CA LYS A 382 -13.45 -11.36 -4.71
C LYS A 382 -12.66 -10.09 -5.00
N LEU A 383 -11.47 -10.27 -5.54
CA LEU A 383 -10.70 -9.16 -6.09
C LEU A 383 -11.36 -8.70 -7.40
N SER A 384 -11.67 -7.41 -7.47
CA SER A 384 -12.26 -6.75 -8.63
C SER A 384 -11.34 -5.67 -9.16
N LYS A 385 -11.35 -5.49 -10.47
CA LYS A 385 -10.69 -4.39 -11.17
C LYS A 385 -11.72 -3.31 -11.47
N ASN A 386 -11.41 -2.07 -11.13
CA ASN A 386 -12.26 -0.90 -11.34
C ASN A 386 -11.48 0.17 -12.10
N GLN A 387 -12.16 0.93 -12.96
CA GLN A 387 -11.59 2.13 -13.59
C GLN A 387 -12.03 3.35 -12.80
N VAL A 388 -11.08 4.16 -12.34
CA VAL A 388 -11.34 5.38 -11.58
C VAL A 388 -10.85 6.58 -12.38
N GLU A 389 -11.78 7.46 -12.74
CA GLU A 389 -11.50 8.68 -13.48
C GLU A 389 -10.85 9.73 -12.57
N SER A 390 -9.79 10.37 -13.04
CA SER A 390 -9.16 11.51 -12.37
C SER A 390 -10.07 12.73 -12.38
N VAL A 391 -10.01 13.55 -11.34
CA VAL A 391 -10.75 14.82 -11.28
C VAL A 391 -9.80 16.00 -11.44
N ILE A 392 -10.17 16.95 -12.30
CA ILE A 392 -9.48 18.22 -12.46
C ILE A 392 -9.95 19.17 -11.36
N LEU A 393 -9.00 19.68 -10.60
CA LEU A 393 -9.29 20.62 -9.50
C LEU A 393 -9.39 22.05 -10.03
N TRP A 394 -10.13 22.90 -9.33
CA TRP A 394 -10.27 24.30 -9.71
C TRP A 394 -8.96 25.05 -9.49
N ASN A 395 -8.31 24.82 -8.33
CA ASN A 395 -6.97 25.31 -8.05
C ASN A 395 -5.92 24.30 -8.54
N HIS A 396 -5.95 23.95 -9.83
CA HIS A 396 -5.03 22.95 -10.38
C HIS A 396 -3.56 23.35 -10.21
N ILE A 397 -2.75 22.42 -9.70
CA ILE A 397 -1.30 22.56 -9.63
C ILE A 397 -0.69 21.46 -10.48
N HIS A 398 0.06 21.85 -11.52
CA HIS A 398 0.84 20.90 -12.31
C HIS A 398 1.93 20.26 -11.48
N LEU A 399 2.19 18.97 -11.75
CA LEU A 399 3.21 18.17 -11.06
C LEU A 399 4.58 18.87 -11.04
N ASP A 400 5.02 19.43 -12.18
CA ASP A 400 6.30 20.13 -12.33
C ASP A 400 6.38 21.46 -11.56
N GLY A 401 5.21 22.06 -11.27
CA GLY A 401 5.06 23.34 -10.57
C GLY A 401 4.88 23.22 -9.05
N LEU A 402 4.80 22.00 -8.51
CA LEU A 402 4.51 21.77 -7.08
C LEU A 402 5.54 22.39 -6.15
N SER A 403 6.83 22.33 -6.52
CA SER A 403 7.91 22.86 -5.68
C SER A 403 7.94 24.40 -5.64
N GLN A 404 7.47 25.04 -6.72
CA GLN A 404 7.41 26.48 -6.91
C GLN A 404 6.12 27.08 -6.33
N ALA A 405 5.05 26.30 -6.25
CA ALA A 405 3.79 26.71 -5.67
C ALA A 405 3.97 27.08 -4.17
N PRO A 406 3.49 28.26 -3.72
CA PRO A 406 3.53 28.64 -2.31
C PRO A 406 2.78 27.64 -1.42
N ALA A 407 3.23 27.47 -0.17
CA ALA A 407 2.59 26.56 0.78
C ALA A 407 1.09 26.84 0.97
N ALA A 408 0.67 28.11 0.92
CA ALA A 408 -0.74 28.49 0.99
C ALA A 408 -1.58 27.98 -0.19
N VAL A 409 -1.02 27.95 -1.40
CA VAL A 409 -1.70 27.41 -2.59
C VAL A 409 -1.85 25.89 -2.47
N ARG A 410 -0.77 25.20 -2.06
CA ARG A 410 -0.80 23.75 -1.80
C ARG A 410 -1.78 23.39 -0.68
N LEU A 411 -1.84 24.22 0.36
CA LEU A 411 -2.83 24.08 1.44
C LEU A 411 -4.26 24.30 0.93
N GLY A 412 -4.48 25.29 0.05
CA GLY A 412 -5.76 25.53 -0.60
C GLY A 412 -6.27 24.33 -1.39
N VAL A 413 -5.39 23.66 -2.13
CA VAL A 413 -5.72 22.41 -2.85
C VAL A 413 -6.11 21.29 -1.89
N LEU A 414 -5.36 21.12 -0.80
CA LEU A 414 -5.70 20.12 0.23
C LEU A 414 -7.09 20.38 0.82
N PHE A 415 -7.40 21.64 1.12
CA PHE A 415 -8.70 22.05 1.66
C PHE A 415 -9.85 21.93 0.66
N GLU A 416 -9.61 22.24 -0.62
CA GLU A 416 -10.57 22.03 -1.70
C GLU A 416 -10.97 20.55 -1.80
N VAL A 417 -10.00 19.64 -1.83
CA VAL A 417 -10.26 18.19 -1.94
C VAL A 417 -10.98 17.65 -0.71
N LEU A 418 -10.57 18.09 0.49
CA LEU A 418 -11.23 17.68 1.74
C LEU A 418 -12.58 18.41 1.95
N GLY A 419 -12.87 19.45 1.18
CA GLY A 419 -14.08 20.27 1.33
C GLY A 419 -14.17 20.91 2.71
N VAL A 420 -13.08 21.51 3.18
CA VAL A 420 -12.98 22.17 4.49
C VAL A 420 -12.51 23.61 4.35
N THR A 421 -12.86 24.46 5.31
CA THR A 421 -12.39 25.84 5.35
C THR A 421 -11.32 26.02 6.41
N GLN A 422 -10.41 26.97 6.18
CA GLN A 422 -9.38 27.30 7.17
C GLN A 422 -9.99 27.78 8.50
N SER A 423 -11.14 28.47 8.47
CA SER A 423 -11.83 28.95 9.67
C SER A 423 -12.35 27.81 10.55
N ALA A 424 -12.80 26.70 9.96
CA ALA A 424 -13.27 25.52 10.72
C ALA A 424 -12.13 24.83 11.47
N LEU A 425 -10.89 24.94 10.98
CA LEU A 425 -9.70 24.31 11.58
C LEU A 425 -8.89 25.27 12.46
N ALA A 426 -9.16 26.57 12.42
CA ALA A 426 -8.47 27.57 13.23
C ALA A 426 -8.40 27.27 14.74
N PRO A 427 -9.46 26.71 15.39
CA PRO A 427 -9.39 26.40 16.82
C PRO A 427 -8.67 25.06 17.12
N VAL A 428 -8.37 24.26 16.10
CA VAL A 428 -7.79 22.91 16.25
C VAL A 428 -6.26 22.98 16.35
N PRO A 429 -5.62 22.24 17.29
CA PRO A 429 -4.17 22.11 17.34
C PRO A 429 -3.57 21.70 15.99
N LEU A 430 -2.49 22.36 15.57
CA LEU A 430 -1.94 22.24 14.22
C LEU A 430 -1.65 20.78 13.81
N ASN A 431 -1.14 19.96 14.74
CA ASN A 431 -0.81 18.56 14.52
C ASN A 431 -2.05 17.64 14.37
N LEU A 432 -3.25 18.11 14.74
CA LEU A 432 -4.52 17.41 14.61
C LEU A 432 -5.39 17.94 13.46
N GLN A 433 -5.06 19.09 12.86
CA GLN A 433 -5.88 19.72 11.81
C GLN A 433 -6.16 18.76 10.64
N LEU A 434 -5.16 18.04 10.15
CA LEU A 434 -5.36 17.06 9.08
C LEU A 434 -6.31 15.94 9.50
N ALA A 435 -6.17 15.41 10.72
CA ALA A 435 -7.04 14.34 11.22
C ALA A 435 -8.49 14.82 11.40
N VAL A 436 -8.70 16.05 11.89
CA VAL A 436 -10.04 16.65 12.02
C VAL A 436 -10.67 16.89 10.66
N ALA A 437 -9.94 17.47 9.71
CA ALA A 437 -10.40 17.70 8.35
C ALA A 437 -10.84 16.38 7.68
N VAL A 438 -10.02 15.34 7.80
CA VAL A 438 -10.33 13.98 7.30
C VAL A 438 -11.56 13.40 7.99
N THR A 439 -11.73 13.64 9.29
CA THR A 439 -12.90 13.14 10.03
C THR A 439 -14.18 13.84 9.57
N GLY A 440 -14.15 15.16 9.31
CA GLY A 440 -15.27 15.89 8.70
C GLY A 440 -15.60 15.40 7.29
N PHE A 441 -14.58 15.19 6.45
CA PHE A 441 -14.73 14.58 5.13
C PHE A 441 -15.38 13.18 5.22
N TRP A 442 -14.90 12.33 6.13
CA TRP A 442 -15.45 11.00 6.36
C TRP A 442 -16.92 11.03 6.78
N LEU A 443 -17.34 11.95 7.66
CA LEU A 443 -18.75 12.10 8.02
C LEU A 443 -19.66 12.40 6.82
N ARG A 444 -19.13 13.12 5.83
CA ARG A 444 -19.88 13.52 4.63
C ARG A 444 -19.95 12.40 3.58
N GLU A 445 -18.85 11.66 3.38
CA GLU A 445 -18.70 10.69 2.28
C GLU A 445 -18.94 9.22 2.69
N ALA A 446 -18.92 8.90 3.99
CA ALA A 446 -19.08 7.52 4.46
C ALA A 446 -20.47 6.95 4.16
N THR A 447 -20.50 5.71 3.67
CA THR A 447 -21.74 4.95 3.47
C THR A 447 -21.53 3.51 3.93
N PRO A 448 -22.16 3.05 5.03
CA PRO A 448 -23.10 3.79 5.87
C PRO A 448 -22.42 4.93 6.65
N ALA A 449 -23.20 5.96 6.98
CA ALA A 449 -22.71 7.04 7.83
C ALA A 449 -22.43 6.52 9.26
N PRO A 450 -21.36 7.00 9.92
CA PRO A 450 -21.06 6.61 11.30
C PRO A 450 -22.09 7.16 12.27
N SER A 451 -22.29 6.45 13.38
CA SER A 451 -23.16 6.90 14.47
C SER A 451 -22.46 7.96 15.34
N GLN A 452 -23.24 8.81 16.00
CA GLN A 452 -22.72 9.81 16.92
C GLN A 452 -21.81 9.23 18.02
N PRO A 453 -22.15 8.09 18.67
CA PRO A 453 -21.25 7.47 19.66
C PRO A 453 -19.92 7.01 19.05
N LEU A 454 -19.91 6.58 17.79
CA LEU A 454 -18.67 6.15 17.13
C LEU A 454 -17.76 7.34 16.82
N LEU A 455 -18.34 8.45 16.35
CA LEU A 455 -17.61 9.70 16.16
C LEU A 455 -17.00 10.19 17.48
N GLN A 456 -17.79 10.22 18.56
CA GLN A 456 -17.30 10.61 19.88
C GLN A 456 -16.17 9.70 20.37
N ALA A 457 -16.31 8.38 20.23
CA ALA A 457 -15.27 7.42 20.60
C ALA A 457 -13.96 7.65 19.84
N LEU A 458 -14.04 7.98 18.55
CA LEU A 458 -12.88 8.28 17.71
C LEU A 458 -12.18 9.57 18.16
N VAL A 459 -12.91 10.66 18.36
CA VAL A 459 -12.36 11.96 18.80
C VAL A 459 -11.73 11.84 20.19
N ILE A 460 -12.37 11.15 21.13
CA ILE A 460 -11.79 10.88 22.46
C ILE A 460 -10.50 10.06 22.34
N GLY A 461 -10.44 9.11 21.40
CA GLY A 461 -9.22 8.38 21.07
C GLY A 461 -8.07 9.28 20.62
N MET A 462 -8.35 10.30 19.80
CA MET A 462 -7.34 11.28 19.37
C MET A 462 -6.81 12.11 20.56
N ILE A 463 -7.72 12.52 21.46
CA ILE A 463 -7.37 13.29 22.68
C ILE A 463 -6.49 12.47 23.61
N TYR A 464 -6.80 11.18 23.79
CA TYR A 464 -5.94 10.27 24.56
C TYR A 464 -4.51 10.27 24.02
N GLY A 465 -4.35 10.19 22.70
CA GLY A 465 -3.05 10.25 22.03
C GLY A 465 -2.31 11.56 22.29
N GLU A 466 -3.00 12.69 22.11
CA GLU A 466 -2.44 14.03 22.32
C GLU A 466 -1.97 14.25 23.75
N LEU A 467 -2.77 13.87 24.74
CA LEU A 467 -2.39 13.95 26.15
C LEU A 467 -1.23 13.01 26.49
N THR A 468 -1.21 11.81 25.91
CA THR A 468 -0.11 10.86 26.12
C THR A 468 1.20 11.42 25.57
N SER A 469 1.17 12.08 24.41
CA SER A 469 2.31 12.77 23.82
C SER A 469 2.84 13.86 24.75
N ASN A 470 1.96 14.72 25.27
CA ASN A 470 2.32 15.84 26.15
C ASN A 470 2.84 15.43 27.53
N ASN A 471 2.53 14.20 27.98
CA ASN A 471 3.02 13.65 29.24
C ASN A 471 4.41 12.99 29.15
N GLN A 472 4.99 12.84 27.96
CA GLN A 472 6.30 12.18 27.81
C GLN A 472 7.45 13.12 28.22
N PRO A 473 8.44 12.65 29.02
CA PRO A 473 9.63 13.43 29.35
C PRO A 473 10.42 13.76 28.08
N GLY A 474 10.60 15.05 27.78
CA GLY A 474 11.41 15.52 26.64
C GLY A 474 10.65 15.79 25.33
N ALA A 475 9.32 15.67 25.30
CA ALA A 475 8.53 16.05 24.12
C ALA A 475 8.45 17.59 23.97
N PRO A 476 8.56 18.15 22.75
CA PRO A 476 8.26 19.56 22.51
C PRO A 476 6.77 19.78 22.82
N ARG A 477 6.49 20.56 23.87
CA ARG A 477 5.13 20.88 24.31
C ARG A 477 4.40 21.67 23.21
N THR A 478 3.48 21.01 22.50
CA THR A 478 2.67 21.61 21.42
C THR A 478 1.53 22.47 21.95
N VAL A 479 1.11 22.25 23.20
CA VAL A 479 0.13 23.09 23.88
C VAL A 479 0.87 24.23 24.60
N PRO A 480 0.57 25.51 24.30
CA PRO A 480 1.04 26.63 25.12
C PRO A 480 0.62 26.35 26.56
N VAL A 481 1.56 26.33 27.49
CA VAL A 481 1.30 26.05 28.90
C VAL A 481 0.32 27.11 29.41
N ALA A 482 -0.97 26.77 29.43
CA ALA A 482 -1.94 27.52 30.20
C ALA A 482 -1.55 27.34 31.68
N PRO A 483 -1.40 28.42 32.47
CA PRO A 483 -0.93 28.35 33.85
C PRO A 483 -1.87 27.62 34.84
N GLN A 484 -2.89 26.90 34.37
CA GLN A 484 -3.93 26.26 35.17
C GLN A 484 -4.18 24.78 34.82
N LEU A 485 -3.23 24.08 34.19
CA LEU A 485 -3.45 22.69 33.78
C LEU A 485 -3.44 21.73 35.01
N ASN A 486 -4.61 21.18 35.34
CA ASN A 486 -4.75 20.20 36.40
C ASN A 486 -4.28 18.80 35.94
N TRP A 487 -2.97 18.57 35.96
CA TRP A 487 -2.36 17.29 35.57
C TRP A 487 -2.89 16.07 36.35
N ALA A 488 -3.39 16.25 37.57
CA ALA A 488 -4.02 15.16 38.32
C ALA A 488 -5.34 14.73 37.68
N ALA A 489 -6.18 15.70 37.28
CA ALA A 489 -7.41 15.43 36.55
C ALA A 489 -7.14 14.76 35.18
N GLU A 490 -6.14 15.25 34.44
CA GLU A 490 -5.77 14.68 33.13
C GLU A 490 -5.24 13.23 33.24
N ARG A 491 -4.44 12.93 34.27
CA ARG A 491 -4.00 11.55 34.56
C ARG A 491 -5.15 10.63 34.96
N GLY A 492 -6.10 11.16 35.75
CA GLY A 492 -7.33 10.45 36.09
C GLY A 492 -8.16 10.10 34.85
N PHE A 493 -8.27 11.05 33.92
CA PHE A 493 -8.94 10.84 32.64
C PHE A 493 -8.27 9.77 31.78
N LEU A 494 -6.95 9.87 31.57
CA LEU A 494 -6.19 8.84 30.84
C LEU A 494 -6.38 7.44 31.44
N SER A 495 -6.33 7.35 32.78
CA SER A 495 -6.55 6.09 33.49
C SER A 495 -7.98 5.56 33.30
N ALA A 496 -8.98 6.43 33.26
CA ALA A 496 -10.37 6.04 32.99
C ALA A 496 -10.56 5.53 31.56
N LEU A 497 -9.94 6.17 30.58
CA LEU A 497 -9.95 5.74 29.17
C LEU A 497 -9.23 4.40 28.99
N ASP A 498 -8.09 4.19 29.64
CA ASP A 498 -7.35 2.94 29.57
C ASP A 498 -8.14 1.74 30.10
N ARG A 499 -9.00 1.96 31.11
CA ARG A 499 -9.92 0.92 31.62
C ARG A 499 -10.96 0.49 30.58
N GLN A 500 -11.26 1.32 29.58
CA GLN A 500 -12.23 0.98 28.53
C GLN A 500 -11.64 0.11 27.41
N ARG A 501 -10.30 -0.03 27.33
CA ARG A 501 -9.65 -0.78 26.24
C ARG A 501 -10.15 -2.23 26.18
N VAL A 502 -10.45 -2.69 24.96
CA VAL A 502 -10.76 -4.10 24.68
C VAL A 502 -9.57 -4.99 25.07
N ARG A 503 -9.79 -5.90 26.03
CA ARG A 503 -8.79 -6.88 26.48
C ARG A 503 -8.71 -8.07 25.53
N SER A 504 -7.60 -8.80 25.51
CA SER A 504 -7.40 -9.94 24.60
C SER A 504 -8.53 -10.98 24.65
N GLY A 505 -9.04 -11.30 25.84
CA GLY A 505 -10.18 -12.22 26.00
C GLY A 505 -11.53 -11.69 25.47
N GLU A 506 -11.65 -10.37 25.29
CA GLU A 506 -12.87 -9.69 24.80
C GLU A 506 -12.83 -9.42 23.29
N ARG A 507 -11.74 -9.80 22.59
CA ARG A 507 -11.56 -9.51 21.16
C ARG A 507 -12.46 -10.34 20.24
N ARG A 508 -13.11 -11.40 20.77
CA ARG A 508 -14.05 -12.21 19.99
C ARG A 508 -15.40 -11.49 19.88
N GLY A 509 -15.88 -11.30 18.65
CA GLY A 509 -17.17 -10.64 18.39
C GLY A 509 -17.07 -9.13 18.25
N VAL A 510 -16.16 -8.65 17.40
CA VAL A 510 -16.06 -7.24 17.02
C VAL A 510 -17.39 -6.76 16.45
N ASP A 511 -17.84 -5.55 16.81
CA ASP A 511 -18.98 -4.91 16.16
C ASP A 511 -18.59 -4.62 14.70
N VAL A 512 -19.06 -5.48 13.80
CA VAL A 512 -18.76 -5.45 12.36
C VAL A 512 -19.15 -4.12 11.72
N GLY A 513 -20.23 -3.48 12.19
CA GLY A 513 -20.66 -2.17 11.71
C GLY A 513 -19.66 -1.08 12.10
N ALA A 514 -19.22 -1.07 13.36
CA ALA A 514 -18.19 -0.15 13.83
C ALA A 514 -16.85 -0.38 13.14
N ALA A 515 -16.42 -1.64 12.97
CA ALA A 515 -15.18 -1.98 12.28
C ALA A 515 -15.18 -1.50 10.82
N HIS A 516 -16.31 -1.68 10.12
CA HIS A 516 -16.48 -1.18 8.76
C HIS A 516 -16.39 0.36 8.69
N CYS A 517 -17.11 1.07 9.56
CA CYS A 517 -17.07 2.53 9.59
C CYS A 517 -15.67 3.07 9.95
N LEU A 518 -14.95 2.44 10.88
CA LEU A 518 -13.58 2.82 11.22
C LEU A 518 -12.59 2.46 10.10
N SER A 519 -12.85 1.40 9.33
CA SER A 519 -12.07 1.08 8.12
C SER A 519 -12.26 2.15 7.03
N GLN A 520 -13.48 2.69 6.88
CA GLN A 520 -13.73 3.85 6.01
C GLN A 520 -12.91 5.06 6.45
N TRP A 521 -12.96 5.42 7.74
CA TRP A 521 -12.17 6.53 8.26
C TRP A 521 -10.66 6.34 8.04
N GLN A 522 -10.12 5.14 8.32
CA GLN A 522 -8.71 4.82 8.07
C GLN A 522 -8.34 4.92 6.59
N SER A 523 -9.24 4.54 5.68
CA SER A 523 -9.03 4.69 4.23
C SER A 523 -9.03 6.16 3.79
N CYS A 524 -9.92 6.99 4.35
CA CYS A 524 -9.91 8.45 4.15
C CYS A 524 -8.59 9.05 4.63
N LEU A 525 -8.14 8.69 5.84
CA LEU A 525 -6.87 9.17 6.39
C LEU A 525 -5.68 8.72 5.55
N TRP A 526 -5.65 7.46 5.11
CA TRP A 526 -4.59 6.94 4.26
C TRP A 526 -4.49 7.68 2.93
N SER A 527 -5.64 7.95 2.28
CA SER A 527 -5.69 8.70 1.02
C SER A 527 -5.34 10.18 1.22
N ALA A 528 -5.79 10.79 2.32
CA ALA A 528 -5.47 12.19 2.64
C ALA A 528 -3.99 12.39 3.00
N LEU A 529 -3.36 11.43 3.67
CA LEU A 529 -1.91 11.43 3.90
C LEU A 529 -1.16 11.36 2.57
N CYS A 530 -1.61 10.53 1.63
CA CYS A 530 -1.04 10.48 0.28
C CYS A 530 -1.14 11.84 -0.43
N LEU A 531 -2.31 12.48 -0.37
CA LEU A 531 -2.51 13.81 -0.95
C LEU A 531 -1.63 14.87 -0.27
N ASN A 532 -1.58 14.89 1.07
CA ASN A 532 -0.75 15.82 1.84
C ASN A 532 0.73 15.65 1.49
N GLN A 533 1.23 14.42 1.34
CA GLN A 533 2.59 14.12 0.94
C GLN A 533 2.89 14.57 -0.50
N LEU A 534 1.97 14.31 -1.43
CA LEU A 534 2.08 14.75 -2.83
C LEU A 534 2.16 16.29 -2.93
N LEU A 535 1.41 17.00 -2.09
CA LEU A 535 1.40 18.45 -1.98
C LEU A 535 2.58 19.01 -1.16
N LEU A 536 3.61 18.20 -0.90
CA LEU A 536 4.80 18.59 -0.13
C LEU A 536 4.48 19.02 1.32
N VAL A 537 3.54 18.31 1.94
CA VAL A 537 3.19 18.38 3.38
C VAL A 537 2.77 19.80 3.82
N PRO A 538 1.70 20.39 3.23
CA PRO A 538 1.22 21.71 3.64
C PRO A 538 0.62 21.73 5.05
N LEU A 539 0.19 20.57 5.58
CA LEU A 539 -0.15 20.38 6.99
C LEU A 539 0.78 19.34 7.64
N PRO A 540 1.13 19.50 8.94
CA PRO A 540 1.84 18.47 9.67
C PRO A 540 1.05 17.17 9.69
N GLU A 541 1.73 16.05 9.48
CA GLU A 541 1.12 14.74 9.60
C GLU A 541 0.98 14.36 11.07
N PRO A 542 -0.18 13.80 11.49
CA PRO A 542 -0.37 13.35 12.86
C PRO A 542 0.54 12.16 13.18
N ASN A 543 0.92 12.00 14.45
CA ASN A 543 1.55 10.77 14.92
C ASN A 543 0.51 9.65 14.92
N VAL A 544 0.57 8.78 13.91
CA VAL A 544 -0.50 7.81 13.65
C VAL A 544 -0.62 6.77 14.77
N SER A 545 0.49 6.43 15.43
CA SER A 545 0.50 5.47 16.54
C SER A 545 -0.20 6.00 17.80
N LEU A 546 -0.27 7.32 17.96
CA LEU A 546 -1.00 7.97 19.04
C LEU A 546 -2.42 8.38 18.62
N LEU A 547 -2.62 8.70 17.34
CA LEU A 547 -3.90 9.20 16.82
C LEU A 547 -5.04 8.17 16.94
N PHE A 548 -4.75 6.90 16.69
CA PHE A 548 -5.78 5.85 16.65
C PHE A 548 -5.33 4.57 17.35
N SER A 549 -6.19 4.06 18.22
CA SER A 549 -6.03 2.75 18.84
C SER A 549 -7.34 2.00 18.80
N GLY A 550 -7.42 0.96 17.96
CA GLY A 550 -8.64 0.18 17.78
C GLY A 550 -9.19 -0.40 19.09
N THR A 551 -8.32 -0.89 19.98
CA THR A 551 -8.76 -1.42 21.29
C THR A 551 -9.40 -0.36 22.17
N LEU A 552 -8.90 0.88 22.13
CA LEU A 552 -9.48 2.00 22.86
C LEU A 552 -10.80 2.44 22.23
N VAL A 553 -10.80 2.71 20.91
CA VAL A 553 -11.98 3.27 20.22
C VAL A 553 -13.16 2.28 20.25
N HIS A 554 -12.93 0.98 20.02
CA HIS A 554 -13.99 -0.02 20.16
C HIS A 554 -14.48 -0.16 21.61
N GLY A 555 -13.58 0.01 22.59
CA GLY A 555 -13.92 0.06 24.01
C GLY A 555 -14.84 1.22 24.36
N LEU A 556 -14.44 2.44 23.97
CA LEU A 556 -15.23 3.65 24.15
C LEU A 556 -16.55 3.59 23.40
N PHE A 557 -16.58 3.04 22.19
CA PHE A 557 -17.81 2.85 21.45
C PHE A 557 -18.79 1.93 22.18
N ARG A 558 -18.32 0.81 22.76
CA ARG A 558 -19.16 -0.06 23.61
C ARG A 558 -19.73 0.69 24.81
N TYR A 559 -18.90 1.49 25.48
CA TYR A 559 -19.31 2.31 26.62
C TYR A 559 -20.40 3.32 26.24
N LEU A 560 -20.18 4.11 25.20
CA LEU A 560 -21.12 5.15 24.75
C LEU A 560 -22.42 4.57 24.17
N LYS A 561 -22.32 3.46 23.42
CA LYS A 561 -23.50 2.73 22.91
C LYS A 561 -24.35 2.15 24.04
N GLY A 562 -23.75 1.89 25.21
CA GLY A 562 -24.46 1.49 26.43
C GLY A 562 -25.27 2.61 27.10
N GLY A 563 -25.25 3.82 26.57
CA GLY A 563 -26.00 4.97 27.09
C GLY A 563 -25.25 5.81 28.12
N TRP A 564 -23.98 5.51 28.37
CA TRP A 564 -23.16 6.29 29.29
C TRP A 564 -22.64 7.56 28.62
N PRO A 565 -22.81 8.75 29.24
CA PRO A 565 -22.41 10.02 28.63
C PRO A 565 -20.88 10.20 28.60
N VAL A 566 -20.40 10.96 27.62
CA VAL A 566 -18.96 11.31 27.49
C VAL A 566 -18.50 12.14 28.69
N GLU A 567 -19.40 12.95 29.22
CA GLU A 567 -19.22 13.83 30.38
C GLU A 567 -18.86 13.03 31.64
N SER A 568 -19.29 11.77 31.75
CA SER A 568 -18.88 10.88 32.85
C SER A 568 -17.41 10.49 32.80
N LEU A 569 -16.79 10.55 31.62
CA LEU A 569 -15.36 10.30 31.45
C LEU A 569 -14.55 11.59 31.62
N LEU A 570 -15.09 12.75 31.22
CA LEU A 570 -14.40 14.03 31.25
C LEU A 570 -14.46 14.69 32.64
N PRO A 571 -13.33 14.95 33.30
CA PRO A 571 -13.32 15.75 34.52
C PRO A 571 -13.85 17.16 34.20
N GLY A 572 -14.78 17.67 35.00
CA GLY A 572 -15.31 19.03 34.84
C GLY A 572 -14.18 20.07 34.86
N GLY A 573 -14.18 21.00 33.90
CA GLY A 573 -13.17 22.05 33.78
C GLY A 573 -11.79 21.60 33.29
N SER A 574 -11.64 20.36 32.81
CA SER A 574 -10.38 19.85 32.24
C SER A 574 -10.09 20.40 30.83
N LEU A 575 -8.81 20.45 30.47
CA LEU A 575 -8.38 20.78 29.11
C LEU A 575 -8.85 19.70 28.13
N SER A 576 -8.91 18.45 28.57
CA SER A 576 -9.52 17.34 27.82
C SER A 576 -10.97 17.61 27.44
N GLY A 577 -11.77 18.18 28.35
CA GLY A 577 -13.15 18.54 28.07
C GLY A 577 -13.25 19.63 27.01
N GLN A 578 -12.48 20.71 27.18
CA GLN A 578 -12.42 21.83 26.22
C GLN A 578 -11.98 21.35 24.84
N LEU A 579 -10.93 20.52 24.77
CA LEU A 579 -10.42 19.96 23.53
C LEU A 579 -11.45 19.02 22.88
N CYS A 580 -12.19 18.23 23.67
CA CYS A 580 -13.25 17.36 23.15
C CYS A 580 -14.34 18.16 22.43
N PHE A 581 -14.89 19.20 23.07
CA PHE A 581 -15.90 20.06 22.44
C PHE A 581 -15.33 20.78 21.21
N CYS A 582 -14.13 21.34 21.33
CA CYS A 582 -13.45 22.01 20.21
C CYS A 582 -13.28 21.10 18.99
N LEU A 583 -12.80 19.86 19.18
CA LEU A 583 -12.59 18.93 18.08
C LEU A 583 -13.93 18.44 17.51
N LEU A 584 -14.92 18.15 18.35
CA LEU A 584 -16.24 17.71 17.88
C LEU A 584 -16.94 18.80 17.06
N ASP A 585 -16.89 20.06 17.48
CA ASP A 585 -17.50 21.16 16.76
C ASP A 585 -16.74 21.46 15.46
N ALA A 586 -15.40 21.47 15.47
CA ALA A 586 -14.60 21.60 14.27
C ALA A 586 -14.87 20.48 13.25
N VAL A 587 -15.06 19.23 13.71
CA VAL A 587 -15.44 18.11 12.84
C VAL A 587 -16.83 18.33 12.22
N LYS A 588 -17.81 18.80 13.00
CA LYS A 588 -19.15 19.11 12.47
C LYS A 588 -19.07 20.21 11.42
N ASP A 589 -18.33 21.29 11.68
CA ASP A 589 -18.16 22.40 10.75
C ASP A 589 -17.49 21.93 9.44
N CYS A 590 -16.48 21.07 9.55
CA CYS A 590 -15.82 20.44 8.38
C CYS A 590 -16.75 19.49 7.60
N SER A 591 -17.81 18.96 8.23
CA SER A 591 -18.77 18.07 7.58
C SER A 591 -19.87 18.81 6.81
N LEU A 592 -20.05 20.11 7.08
CA LEU A 592 -21.00 20.95 6.35
C LEU A 592 -20.52 21.10 4.90
N LYS A 593 -21.43 20.93 3.94
CA LYS A 593 -21.11 21.16 2.54
C LYS A 593 -20.79 22.64 2.35
N THR A 594 -19.53 22.97 2.05
CA THR A 594 -19.17 24.27 1.50
C THR A 594 -19.94 24.43 0.19
N ASN A 595 -20.87 25.40 0.09
CA ASN A 595 -21.63 25.63 -1.14
C ASN A 595 -20.68 25.75 -2.34
N PRO A 596 -20.71 24.83 -3.32
CA PRO A 596 -20.13 25.07 -4.62
C PRO A 596 -21.24 25.64 -5.51
N SER A 597 -20.95 26.72 -6.23
CA SER A 597 -21.68 27.05 -7.44
C SER A 597 -21.74 25.82 -8.35
N SER A 598 -22.92 25.21 -8.43
CA SER A 598 -23.39 24.19 -9.37
C SER A 598 -22.46 23.01 -9.69
N PHE A 599 -22.56 21.93 -8.90
CA PHE A 599 -22.40 20.57 -9.45
C PHE A 599 -23.79 20.01 -9.79
N GLY A 600 -24.13 20.05 -11.07
CA GLY A 600 -25.33 19.44 -11.60
C GLY A 600 -25.11 17.96 -11.91
N SER A 601 -25.73 17.07 -11.15
CA SER A 601 -26.11 15.74 -11.65
C SER A 601 -27.46 15.36 -11.04
N GLY A 602 -28.52 15.74 -11.74
CA GLY A 602 -29.88 15.31 -11.42
C GLY A 602 -30.12 13.88 -11.88
N LYS A 603 -30.61 13.02 -10.99
CA LYS A 603 -32.01 12.55 -10.99
C LYS A 603 -32.21 11.41 -9.99
N LYS A 604 -33.12 11.66 -9.06
CA LYS A 604 -33.85 10.67 -8.27
C LYS A 604 -34.54 9.67 -9.22
N LYS A 605 -34.41 8.37 -8.94
CA LYS A 605 -35.44 7.38 -9.29
C LYS A 605 -35.79 6.55 -8.07
N ARG A 606 -36.99 6.83 -7.53
CA ARG A 606 -37.69 6.00 -6.56
C ARG A 606 -38.16 4.72 -7.26
N GLY A 607 -37.70 3.55 -6.83
CA GLY A 607 -38.27 2.26 -7.18
C GLY A 607 -38.94 1.63 -5.96
N ARG A 608 -40.28 1.66 -5.90
CA ARG A 608 -41.08 0.81 -5.00
C ARG A 608 -41.08 -0.61 -5.59
N GLY A 609 -40.54 -1.58 -4.87
CA GLY A 609 -40.57 -3.00 -5.23
C GLY A 609 -41.10 -3.84 -4.08
N ARG A 610 -42.26 -4.47 -4.31
CA ARG A 610 -43.07 -5.25 -3.37
C ARG A 610 -42.33 -6.46 -2.80
N GLY A 611 -42.68 -6.81 -1.56
CA GLY A 611 -42.15 -7.96 -0.85
C GLY A 611 -42.53 -9.31 -1.46
N ARG A 612 -41.68 -10.30 -1.18
CA ARG A 612 -42.05 -11.72 -1.20
C ARG A 612 -41.48 -12.38 0.05
N ARG A 613 -42.41 -12.83 0.91
CA ARG A 613 -42.16 -13.75 2.03
C ARG A 613 -41.68 -15.09 1.45
N GLY A 614 -40.49 -15.53 1.87
CA GLY A 614 -39.98 -16.88 1.66
C GLY A 614 -39.86 -17.59 3.01
N ARG A 615 -40.58 -18.70 3.16
CA ARG A 615 -40.70 -19.51 4.37
C ARG A 615 -39.36 -20.09 4.83
N GLY A 616 -39.18 -20.13 6.15
CA GLY A 616 -38.08 -20.81 6.80
C GLY A 616 -38.10 -22.32 6.62
N ARG A 617 -36.91 -22.91 6.61
CA ARG A 617 -36.68 -24.32 6.91
C ARG A 617 -35.57 -24.43 7.96
N ARG A 618 -35.94 -25.05 9.08
CA ARG A 618 -35.05 -25.57 10.12
C ARG A 618 -34.09 -26.60 9.52
N GLY A 619 -32.86 -26.63 10.04
CA GLY A 619 -31.96 -27.76 9.85
C GLY A 619 -30.71 -27.66 10.73
N GLY A 620 -30.60 -28.56 11.71
CA GLY A 620 -29.34 -29.18 12.13
C GLY A 620 -28.40 -28.40 13.05
N ARG A 621 -28.55 -28.61 14.36
CA ARG A 621 -27.45 -28.47 15.32
C ARG A 621 -26.43 -29.60 15.09
N GLY A 622 -25.19 -29.26 14.81
CA GLY A 622 -24.03 -30.14 14.96
C GLY A 622 -23.06 -29.50 15.95
N ARG A 623 -23.02 -30.02 17.18
CA ARG A 623 -21.95 -29.75 18.15
C ARG A 623 -20.78 -30.66 17.79
N SER A 624 -19.63 -30.09 17.44
CA SER A 624 -18.34 -30.77 17.61
C SER A 624 -17.55 -30.02 18.68
N GLN A 625 -17.38 -30.67 19.82
CA GLN A 625 -16.34 -30.36 20.79
C GLN A 625 -15.01 -30.84 20.20
N GLY A 626 -14.10 -29.91 19.94
CA GLY A 626 -12.68 -30.17 19.75
C GLY A 626 -11.91 -29.26 20.68
N GLY A 627 -11.60 -29.76 21.87
CA GLY A 627 -10.64 -29.14 22.77
C GLY A 627 -9.23 -29.47 22.31
N GLY A 628 -8.36 -28.46 22.25
CA GLY A 628 -6.98 -28.66 21.80
C GLY A 628 -6.19 -27.36 21.79
N ARG A 629 -5.82 -26.92 22.99
CA ARG A 629 -4.65 -26.08 23.38
C ARG A 629 -4.21 -24.97 22.42
N GLY A 630 -4.46 -23.74 22.86
CA GLY A 630 -3.75 -22.56 22.37
C GLY A 630 -2.25 -22.65 22.68
N SER A 631 -1.45 -22.46 21.63
CA SER A 631 -0.10 -21.95 21.72
C SER A 631 -0.07 -20.67 20.91
N GLU A 632 -0.40 -19.54 21.54
CA GLU A 632 0.03 -18.23 21.04
C GLU A 632 1.44 -17.99 21.56
N GLU A 633 2.42 -18.74 21.04
CA GLU A 633 3.81 -18.32 21.10
C GLU A 633 4.13 -17.58 19.80
N ILE A 634 3.73 -16.30 19.75
CA ILE A 634 4.30 -15.35 18.78
C ILE A 634 5.73 -15.07 19.28
N ASN A 635 6.63 -16.03 19.05
CA ASN A 635 8.03 -15.93 19.43
C ASN A 635 8.77 -14.85 18.62
N ASN A 636 8.19 -14.35 17.52
CA ASN A 636 8.75 -13.28 16.70
C ASN A 636 7.90 -12.00 16.76
N ARG A 637 8.40 -10.94 17.40
CA ARG A 637 7.72 -9.62 17.48
C ARG A 637 7.58 -8.93 16.12
N PHE A 638 8.36 -9.36 15.12
CA PHE A 638 8.27 -8.91 13.74
C PHE A 638 7.31 -9.75 12.90
N ALA A 639 6.81 -10.90 13.38
CA ALA A 639 5.92 -11.78 12.60
C ALA A 639 4.71 -11.04 12.00
N LEU A 640 4.17 -10.05 12.73
CA LEU A 640 3.08 -9.20 12.25
C LEU A 640 3.44 -8.35 11.03
N LEU A 641 4.70 -7.91 10.90
CA LEU A 641 5.19 -7.18 9.72
C LEU A 641 5.51 -8.11 8.54
N MET A 642 5.56 -9.41 8.79
CA MET A 642 6.05 -10.43 7.87
C MET A 642 4.92 -11.36 7.45
N SER A 643 3.72 -10.84 7.18
CA SER A 643 2.55 -11.62 6.74
C SER A 643 2.92 -12.50 5.54
N GLU A 644 3.31 -13.73 5.89
CA GLU A 644 3.33 -15.00 5.19
C GLU A 644 4.15 -15.06 3.89
N GLU A 645 5.39 -15.55 4.04
CA GLU A 645 5.79 -16.73 3.28
C GLU A 645 5.08 -17.90 3.97
N GLU A 646 4.06 -18.47 3.33
CA GLU A 646 3.50 -19.74 3.80
C GLU A 646 4.64 -20.76 3.69
N GLU A 647 5.04 -21.34 4.82
CA GLU A 647 5.71 -22.63 4.82
C GLU A 647 4.73 -23.61 4.16
N GLU A 648 5.03 -24.02 2.92
CA GLU A 648 4.50 -25.26 2.37
C GLU A 648 5.06 -26.38 3.27
N GLU A 649 4.29 -26.78 4.29
CA GLU A 649 4.42 -28.10 4.87
C GLU A 649 4.01 -29.11 3.80
N ASP A 650 5.00 -29.65 3.09
CA ASP A 650 4.92 -30.94 2.39
C ASP A 650 5.41 -32.07 3.32
#